data_AF-A0A4D6GUP7-F1
#
_entry.id   AF-A0A4D6GUP7-F1
#
_cell.length_a   1.000
_cell.length_b   1.000
_cell.length_c   1.000
_cell.angle_alpha   90.00
_cell.angle_beta   90.00
_cell.angle_gamma   90.00
#
_symmetry.space_group_name_H-M   'P 1'
#
loop_
_entity.id
_entity.type
_entity.pdbx_description
1 polymer ?
#
loop_
_entity_poly.entity_id
_entity_poly.type
_entity_poly.pdbx_seq_one_letter_code
_entity_poly.pdbx_strand_id
1 'polypeptide(L)'
;MSNESTNDAPPDDDPDDPEPSVDHDDTDGLQDDPADSVDDAGEVDDLENLGSDVGVEGDVSIDEDNAEDDLLGGLRIDDTSDITVPDRLVDQVIGQEAAREIVKRAAKQHRHVMMIGSPGTGKSLLAKAMSRLLPKESLQDVLVYHNPDDSNEPKVRTVPAGKGEQIVDAHKEEARKRNQMRSFLMWIMILLAVGYALLIATPARPLLALLSAAGIYLLFRYTNRGSDAMVPKLLINNADRQVAPFEDATGAHAGAMLGDVRHDPFQSGGMATPSHERVEAGSIQKANKGVLFIDEINTLDVRSQQKLMTAIQEGEFSITGQSERSSGAMVQTEAVPCDFIMVAAGNMDAMENMHPALRSRIKGYGYEVYMDDTIEDTPDMRRKYARFVAQEVEKDGNLPHFAPDAIRELILEAKRRAGRKDSLTLKLRDLGGLVRVAGDIARSEGHDLTQRSDVLEAKKRSRSIEQQFVDNYIQRRKDYELGTTSEEAVGRVNGLAVMGGDSGIMLPVMAEITPAQSQEEGRIYATGQLKEMAEEAVENVSAIIKKFSDENMSEKDTHIQFVQAGEGGVDGDSASITVATAVISALEDIPVAQELAMTGSLSVRGDVLPVGGVTHKIEAAAKAGCERVIIPKANEDDVMIEDEYEEQIEIIPVTHISEVLDVALVGEPEKDSLVDRLKSITGKALDSASDSGTTGGNPSPQ
;
A
#
# COMPACT_ATOMS: atom_id res chain seq x y z
N MET A 1 39.67 47.84 -25.72
CA MET A 1 38.99 48.87 -24.91
C MET A 1 39.00 48.32 -23.49
N SER A 2 40.11 48.48 -22.76
CA SER A 2 40.43 49.62 -21.83
C SER A 2 39.44 49.64 -20.66
N ASN A 3 39.82 49.53 -19.38
CA ASN A 3 41.08 49.80 -18.67
C ASN A 3 41.01 49.09 -17.30
N GLU A 4 42.08 48.43 -16.83
CA GLU A 4 43.03 48.87 -15.77
C GLU A 4 42.47 48.78 -14.34
N SER A 5 43.20 48.43 -13.27
CA SER A 5 44.58 47.99 -13.03
C SER A 5 44.68 47.75 -11.50
N THR A 6 45.18 46.59 -11.06
CA THR A 6 46.42 46.38 -10.27
C THR A 6 46.68 47.28 -9.05
N ASN A 7 46.91 46.64 -7.89
CA ASN A 7 48.10 46.80 -7.01
C ASN A 7 47.87 45.99 -5.72
N ASP A 8 48.85 45.47 -4.98
CA ASP A 8 50.27 45.13 -5.15
C ASP A 8 50.66 44.37 -3.86
N ALA A 9 51.78 43.64 -3.88
CA ALA A 9 52.15 42.56 -2.94
C ALA A 9 52.97 43.01 -1.66
N PRO A 10 53.89 42.20 -1.06
CA PRO A 10 53.91 41.62 0.32
C PRO A 10 55.16 42.13 1.15
N PRO A 11 55.98 41.39 1.97
CA PRO A 11 55.91 40.17 2.83
C PRO A 11 56.57 40.35 4.26
N ASP A 12 57.01 39.23 4.90
CA ASP A 12 57.97 39.02 6.02
C ASP A 12 57.40 38.99 7.47
N ASP A 13 57.79 38.12 8.43
CA ASP A 13 58.92 37.19 8.62
C ASP A 13 58.60 36.16 9.75
N ASP A 14 59.29 35.01 9.72
CA ASP A 14 59.34 33.77 10.56
C ASP A 14 59.79 33.96 12.05
N PRO A 15 60.18 32.93 12.88
CA PRO A 15 59.71 31.54 13.14
C PRO A 15 59.68 31.18 14.67
N ASP A 16 59.31 29.94 15.06
CA ASP A 16 60.08 29.04 15.98
C ASP A 16 59.25 27.84 16.50
N ASP A 17 59.76 26.64 16.20
CA ASP A 17 59.52 25.29 16.76
C ASP A 17 60.27 25.13 18.12
N PRO A 18 60.31 23.98 18.85
CA PRO A 18 59.75 22.63 18.62
C PRO A 18 59.14 21.92 19.88
N GLU A 19 58.66 20.68 19.70
CA GLU A 19 58.34 19.67 20.73
C GLU A 19 59.55 19.26 21.62
N PRO A 20 59.34 18.51 22.74
CA PRO A 20 59.60 17.07 22.67
C PRO A 20 58.74 16.12 23.57
N SER A 21 58.38 15.00 22.95
CA SER A 21 58.45 13.56 23.29
C SER A 21 58.88 12.96 24.68
N VAL A 22 58.25 11.78 24.94
CA VAL A 22 58.62 10.52 25.67
C VAL A 22 58.66 10.44 27.20
N ASP A 23 57.91 9.49 27.81
CA ASP A 23 58.49 8.36 28.57
C ASP A 23 57.48 7.26 29.01
N HIS A 24 57.91 6.01 28.81
CA HIS A 24 57.40 4.74 29.37
C HIS A 24 58.09 4.45 30.72
N ASP A 25 57.38 3.92 31.72
CA ASP A 25 57.66 2.62 32.39
C ASP A 25 56.77 2.37 33.65
N ASP A 26 56.03 1.26 33.58
CA ASP A 26 55.96 0.11 34.50
C ASP A 26 55.81 0.19 36.06
N THR A 27 54.86 -0.66 36.50
CA THR A 27 54.76 -1.47 37.74
C THR A 27 54.30 -0.84 39.07
N ASP A 28 53.15 -1.28 39.59
CA ASP A 28 53.08 -2.37 40.59
C ASP A 28 51.61 -2.77 40.94
N GLY A 29 51.40 -4.07 41.17
CA GLY A 29 50.09 -4.74 41.28
C GLY A 29 49.46 -4.89 42.67
N LEU A 30 48.63 -5.95 42.78
CA LEU A 30 47.73 -6.42 43.89
C LEU A 30 46.26 -6.02 43.62
N GLN A 31 45.23 -6.89 43.62
CA GLN A 31 45.07 -8.28 44.07
C GLN A 31 43.73 -8.82 43.53
N ASP A 32 43.68 -10.09 43.10
CA ASP A 32 42.46 -10.87 42.84
C ASP A 32 41.73 -11.25 44.14
N ASP A 33 40.38 -11.23 44.13
CA ASP A 33 39.50 -12.32 44.60
C ASP A 33 37.98 -11.98 44.42
N PRO A 34 37.05 -12.98 44.45
CA PRO A 34 36.10 -13.20 43.36
C PRO A 34 34.60 -13.00 43.72
N ALA A 35 33.78 -13.04 42.66
CA ALA A 35 32.39 -13.49 42.60
C ALA A 35 31.36 -12.89 43.58
N ASP A 36 30.41 -12.11 43.04
CA ASP A 36 28.99 -12.36 43.31
C ASP A 36 28.14 -11.94 42.10
N SER A 37 27.48 -12.94 41.53
CA SER A 37 26.50 -12.88 40.47
C SER A 37 25.18 -12.29 40.96
N VAL A 38 24.70 -11.24 40.29
CA VAL A 38 23.27 -10.96 40.20
C VAL A 38 22.98 -10.54 38.76
N ASP A 39 22.71 -11.54 37.93
CA ASP A 39 21.96 -11.39 36.69
C ASP A 39 20.55 -10.92 37.02
N ASP A 40 20.12 -9.82 36.39
CA ASP A 40 18.82 -9.66 35.70
C ASP A 40 18.60 -8.17 35.44
N ALA A 41 19.21 -7.66 34.38
CA ALA A 41 18.84 -6.39 33.77
C ALA A 41 18.91 -6.61 32.26
N GLY A 42 17.72 -6.68 31.64
CA GLY A 42 17.55 -7.00 30.24
C GLY A 42 18.49 -6.21 29.34
N GLU A 43 19.13 -6.93 28.42
CA GLU A 43 19.93 -6.36 27.35
C GLU A 43 19.11 -5.27 26.63
N VAL A 44 19.56 -4.03 26.77
CA VAL A 44 19.17 -2.95 25.88
C VAL A 44 19.89 -3.25 24.57
N ASP A 45 19.15 -3.83 23.63
CA ASP A 45 19.64 -4.19 22.31
C ASP A 45 20.24 -2.94 21.63
N ASP A 46 21.57 -2.93 21.46
CA ASP A 46 22.32 -1.77 20.96
C ASP A 46 21.85 -1.38 19.55
N LEU A 47 21.64 -0.07 19.33
CA LEU A 47 21.27 0.56 18.05
C LEU A 47 22.27 0.31 16.89
N GLU A 48 23.36 -0.41 17.13
CA GLU A 48 24.35 -0.83 16.13
C GLU A 48 24.03 -2.19 15.49
N ASN A 49 23.17 -3.02 16.13
CA ASN A 49 22.74 -4.33 15.61
C ASN A 49 21.49 -4.24 14.71
N LEU A 50 21.22 -3.07 14.12
CA LEU A 50 20.08 -2.83 13.22
C LEU A 50 20.21 -3.51 11.85
N GLY A 51 21.25 -4.29 11.61
CA GLY A 51 21.67 -4.74 10.28
C GLY A 51 21.95 -6.23 10.12
N SER A 52 21.54 -7.10 11.05
CA SER A 52 21.59 -8.54 10.75
C SER A 52 20.53 -8.86 9.69
N ASP A 53 20.95 -9.41 8.56
CA ASP A 53 20.02 -10.14 7.72
C ASP A 53 19.58 -11.35 8.53
N VAL A 54 18.35 -11.28 9.05
CA VAL A 54 17.76 -12.41 9.75
C VAL A 54 17.50 -13.47 8.68
N GLY A 55 18.43 -14.42 8.58
CA GLY A 55 18.28 -15.60 7.75
C GLY A 55 16.99 -16.32 8.13
N VAL A 56 16.40 -17.02 7.17
CA VAL A 56 15.25 -17.90 7.38
C VAL A 56 15.65 -19.14 8.24
N GLU A 57 16.92 -19.21 8.65
CA GLU A 57 17.69 -20.46 8.71
C GLU A 57 17.56 -21.26 10.00
N GLY A 58 17.20 -20.67 11.15
CA GLY A 58 16.98 -21.42 12.40
C GLY A 58 17.94 -22.62 12.61
N ASP A 59 17.38 -23.80 12.94
CA ASP A 59 18.06 -25.12 12.95
C ASP A 59 17.83 -25.93 11.64
N VAL A 60 17.38 -25.29 10.56
CA VAL A 60 16.89 -25.95 9.34
C VAL A 60 18.01 -26.15 8.33
N SER A 61 18.13 -27.36 7.75
CA SER A 61 19.15 -27.65 6.75
C SER A 61 18.79 -27.11 5.35
N ILE A 62 19.78 -26.55 4.66
CA ILE A 62 19.67 -26.05 3.28
C ILE A 62 20.43 -26.97 2.33
N ASP A 63 19.78 -27.35 1.23
CA ASP A 63 20.38 -28.04 0.10
C ASP A 63 20.85 -27.04 -0.95
N GLU A 64 22.04 -26.47 -0.77
CA GLU A 64 22.58 -25.46 -1.70
C GLU A 64 22.81 -26.02 -3.12
N ASP A 65 23.04 -27.33 -3.25
CA ASP A 65 23.27 -27.97 -4.56
C ASP A 65 22.00 -27.98 -5.43
N ASN A 66 20.80 -27.96 -4.82
CA ASN A 66 19.51 -27.97 -5.52
C ASN A 66 18.70 -26.67 -5.34
N ALA A 67 19.29 -25.63 -4.73
CA ALA A 67 18.57 -24.43 -4.32
C ALA A 67 17.98 -23.63 -5.50
N GLU A 68 18.67 -23.62 -6.65
CA GLU A 68 18.22 -22.91 -7.86
C GLU A 68 16.97 -23.52 -8.50
N ASP A 69 16.88 -24.85 -8.51
CA ASP A 69 15.76 -25.57 -9.15
C ASP A 69 14.59 -25.83 -8.18
N ASP A 70 14.84 -25.86 -6.87
CA ASP A 70 13.79 -26.05 -5.87
C ASP A 70 13.00 -24.76 -5.62
N LEU A 71 11.67 -24.88 -5.65
CA LEU A 71 10.74 -23.78 -5.35
C LEU A 71 10.82 -23.33 -3.88
N LEU A 72 11.37 -24.14 -2.98
CA LEU A 72 11.66 -23.71 -1.60
C LEU A 72 13.09 -23.15 -1.42
N GLY A 73 13.85 -23.00 -2.51
CA GLY A 73 15.22 -22.53 -2.46
C GLY A 73 16.15 -23.51 -1.73
N GLY A 74 15.89 -24.81 -1.78
CA GLY A 74 16.69 -25.84 -1.09
C GLY A 74 16.35 -26.00 0.39
N LEU A 75 15.32 -25.31 0.90
CA LEU A 75 14.90 -25.40 2.30
C LEU A 75 14.27 -26.78 2.58
N ARG A 76 14.82 -27.51 3.56
CA ARG A 76 14.31 -28.84 3.96
C ARG A 76 13.50 -28.73 5.26
N ILE A 77 12.19 -28.70 5.12
CA ILE A 77 11.21 -28.60 6.22
C ILE A 77 10.14 -29.68 6.09
N ASP A 78 9.56 -30.07 7.21
CA ASP A 78 8.37 -30.93 7.26
C ASP A 78 7.09 -30.09 7.15
N ASP A 79 7.03 -28.93 7.81
CA ASP A 79 5.96 -27.94 7.67
C ASP A 79 6.40 -26.52 8.12
N THR A 80 5.50 -25.54 8.10
CA THR A 80 5.85 -24.15 8.47
C THR A 80 6.20 -23.94 9.94
N SER A 81 5.94 -24.89 10.84
CA SER A 81 6.37 -24.81 12.25
C SER A 81 7.88 -24.93 12.43
N ASP A 82 8.59 -25.49 11.45
CA ASP A 82 10.05 -25.55 11.43
C ASP A 82 10.70 -24.19 11.09
N ILE A 83 9.92 -23.25 10.53
CA ILE A 83 10.44 -21.95 10.07
C ILE A 83 10.41 -20.94 11.21
N THR A 84 11.57 -20.35 11.53
CA THR A 84 11.66 -19.31 12.57
C THR A 84 11.13 -17.97 12.06
N VAL A 85 10.17 -17.39 12.77
CA VAL A 85 9.64 -16.05 12.50
C VAL A 85 10.40 -15.01 13.35
N PRO A 86 10.97 -13.95 12.75
CA PRO A 86 11.66 -12.91 13.50
C PRO A 86 10.71 -12.13 14.43
N ASP A 87 11.13 -11.86 15.68
CA ASP A 87 10.34 -11.06 16.64
C ASP A 87 10.12 -9.60 16.17
N ARG A 88 11.12 -9.06 15.46
CA ARG A 88 11.15 -7.67 15.02
C ARG A 88 10.37 -7.52 13.71
N LEU A 89 9.33 -6.68 13.72
CA LEU A 89 8.51 -6.41 12.52
C LEU A 89 9.31 -5.90 11.32
N VAL A 90 10.41 -5.18 11.56
CA VAL A 90 11.26 -4.66 10.47
C VAL A 90 11.95 -5.79 9.70
N ASP A 91 12.24 -6.91 10.37
CA ASP A 91 12.91 -8.08 9.79
C ASP A 91 11.90 -9.08 9.20
N GLN A 92 10.61 -8.91 9.51
CA GLN A 92 9.52 -9.61 8.84
C GLN A 92 9.18 -9.04 7.46
N VAL A 93 9.67 -7.85 7.11
CA VAL A 93 9.45 -7.25 5.78
C VAL A 93 10.18 -8.05 4.71
N ILE A 94 9.51 -8.34 3.60
CA ILE A 94 10.02 -9.20 2.53
C ILE A 94 10.20 -8.39 1.26
N GLY A 95 11.39 -8.47 0.67
CA GLY A 95 11.72 -7.92 -0.64
C GLY A 95 11.60 -6.41 -0.78
N GLN A 96 11.67 -5.68 0.33
CA GLN A 96 11.63 -4.21 0.38
C GLN A 96 12.88 -3.69 1.10
N GLU A 97 14.04 -4.23 0.78
CA GLU A 97 15.31 -3.96 1.48
C GLU A 97 15.67 -2.47 1.46
N ALA A 98 15.52 -1.79 0.31
CA ALA A 98 15.77 -0.35 0.19
C ALA A 98 14.83 0.46 1.10
N ALA A 99 13.52 0.14 1.10
CA ALA A 99 12.53 0.81 1.94
C ALA A 99 12.80 0.54 3.43
N ARG A 100 13.14 -0.70 3.80
CA ARG A 100 13.52 -1.13 5.15
C ARG A 100 14.67 -0.28 5.69
N GLU A 101 15.75 -0.14 4.93
CA GLU A 101 16.92 0.63 5.34
C GLU A 101 16.62 2.14 5.47
N ILE A 102 15.79 2.68 4.58
CA ILE A 102 15.34 4.07 4.69
C ILE A 102 14.51 4.28 5.96
N VAL A 103 13.59 3.37 6.28
CA VAL A 103 12.76 3.44 7.50
C VAL A 103 13.61 3.34 8.76
N LYS A 104 14.62 2.44 8.80
CA LYS A 104 15.57 2.35 9.91
C LYS A 104 16.34 3.65 10.12
N ARG A 105 16.89 4.24 9.05
CA ARG A 105 17.60 5.53 9.10
C ARG A 105 16.68 6.67 9.53
N ALA A 106 15.46 6.69 9.01
CA ALA A 106 14.47 7.69 9.34
C ALA A 106 14.05 7.62 10.81
N ALA A 107 13.88 6.42 11.37
CA ALA A 107 13.59 6.23 12.79
C ALA A 107 14.72 6.77 13.67
N LYS A 108 15.97 6.38 13.38
CA LYS A 108 17.17 6.83 14.12
C LYS A 108 17.32 8.36 14.09
N GLN A 109 17.03 8.98 12.95
CA GLN A 109 17.21 10.42 12.74
C GLN A 109 15.95 11.26 13.01
N HIS A 110 14.85 10.63 13.42
CA HIS A 110 13.55 11.29 13.63
C HIS A 110 13.07 12.06 12.38
N ARG A 111 13.08 11.40 11.22
CA ARG A 111 12.74 11.96 9.90
C ARG A 111 11.43 11.40 9.37
N HIS A 112 10.63 12.24 8.72
CA HIS A 112 9.40 11.81 8.06
C HIS A 112 9.66 10.94 6.84
N VAL A 113 8.71 10.09 6.48
CA VAL A 113 8.80 9.19 5.33
C VAL A 113 7.54 9.28 4.48
N MET A 114 7.69 9.30 3.16
CA MET A 114 6.61 9.10 2.20
C MET A 114 6.84 7.78 1.46
N MET A 115 5.88 6.87 1.50
CA MET A 115 5.92 5.59 0.78
C MET A 115 4.87 5.56 -0.31
N ILE A 116 5.30 5.49 -1.57
CA ILE A 116 4.43 5.46 -2.73
C ILE A 116 4.53 4.11 -3.42
N GLY A 117 3.41 3.45 -3.69
CA GLY A 117 3.38 2.23 -4.48
C GLY A 117 2.07 1.48 -4.30
N SER A 118 1.90 0.35 -4.97
CA SER A 118 0.60 -0.33 -5.02
C SER A 118 0.09 -0.78 -3.64
N PRO A 119 -1.21 -1.00 -3.49
CA PRO A 119 -1.76 -1.59 -2.27
C PRO A 119 -1.15 -2.97 -2.00
N GLY A 120 -0.91 -3.28 -0.72
CA GLY A 120 -0.41 -4.61 -0.32
C GLY A 120 1.10 -4.83 -0.37
N THR A 121 1.90 -3.80 -0.69
CA THR A 121 3.38 -3.83 -0.72
C THR A 121 4.06 -3.65 0.64
N GLY A 122 3.31 -3.59 1.74
CA GLY A 122 3.86 -3.52 3.10
C GLY A 122 4.05 -2.12 3.69
N LYS A 123 3.49 -1.06 3.08
CA LYS A 123 3.54 0.34 3.59
C LYS A 123 3.18 0.45 5.08
N SER A 124 2.03 -0.09 5.50
CA SER A 124 1.59 -0.07 6.90
C SER A 124 2.49 -0.93 7.82
N LEU A 125 3.01 -2.05 7.33
CA LEU A 125 3.92 -2.92 8.08
C LEU A 125 5.23 -2.19 8.39
N LEU A 126 5.82 -1.51 7.40
CA LEU A 126 7.02 -0.69 7.57
C LEU A 126 6.79 0.48 8.54
N ALA A 127 5.63 1.15 8.43
CA ALA A 127 5.27 2.23 9.35
C ALA A 127 5.13 1.73 10.81
N LYS A 128 4.52 0.56 10.99
CA LYS A 128 4.39 -0.08 12.31
C LYS A 128 5.72 -0.61 12.83
N ALA A 129 6.59 -1.09 11.94
CA ALA A 129 7.95 -1.47 12.29
C ALA A 129 8.76 -0.26 12.76
N MET A 130 8.58 0.89 12.13
CA MET A 130 9.22 2.14 12.51
C MET A 130 8.93 2.53 13.97
N SER A 131 7.68 2.39 14.44
CA SER A 131 7.35 2.75 15.83
C SER A 131 8.02 1.85 16.86
N ARG A 132 8.33 0.59 16.51
CA ARG A 132 9.09 -0.32 17.36
C ARG A 132 10.58 0.01 17.43
N LEU A 133 11.09 0.81 16.48
CA LEU A 133 12.49 1.26 16.47
C LEU A 133 12.70 2.55 17.27
N LEU A 134 11.64 3.21 17.74
CA LEU A 134 11.73 4.46 18.47
C LEU A 134 11.99 4.24 19.98
N PRO A 135 12.76 5.15 20.63
CA PRO A 135 13.15 5.02 22.03
C PRO A 135 11.97 5.24 23.00
N LYS A 136 11.78 4.31 23.93
CA LYS A 136 10.67 4.30 24.91
C LYS A 136 10.81 5.35 26.02
N GLU A 137 12.04 5.69 26.42
CA GLU A 137 12.31 6.56 27.57
C GLU A 137 11.79 7.99 27.40
N SER A 138 11.37 8.35 26.18
CA SER A 138 10.87 9.67 25.82
C SER A 138 9.35 9.84 25.97
N LEU A 139 8.60 8.80 26.36
CA LEU A 139 7.13 8.87 26.42
C LEU A 139 6.62 9.76 27.56
N GLN A 140 5.55 10.51 27.27
CA GLN A 140 4.97 11.51 28.15
C GLN A 140 3.45 11.32 28.24
N ASP A 141 2.89 11.57 29.42
CA ASP A 141 1.46 11.78 29.61
C ASP A 141 1.14 13.27 29.42
N VAL A 142 -0.05 13.55 28.90
CA VAL A 142 -0.54 14.92 28.67
C VAL A 142 -1.76 15.19 29.53
N LEU A 143 -1.71 16.24 30.34
CA LEU A 143 -2.77 16.67 31.23
C LEU A 143 -3.30 18.04 30.79
N VAL A 144 -4.62 18.22 30.85
CA VAL A 144 -5.29 19.49 30.57
C VAL A 144 -5.95 20.00 31.84
N TYR A 145 -5.58 21.22 32.23
CA TYR A 145 -6.03 21.89 33.43
C TYR A 145 -7.01 23.01 33.09
N HIS A 146 -7.92 23.27 34.01
CA HIS A 146 -8.70 24.50 33.97
C HIS A 146 -7.79 25.72 34.10
N ASN A 147 -7.99 26.70 33.22
CA ASN A 147 -7.34 28.00 33.34
C ASN A 147 -8.29 28.98 34.09
N PRO A 148 -7.91 29.45 35.29
CA PRO A 148 -8.73 30.38 36.06
C PRO A 148 -8.76 31.79 35.46
N ASP A 149 -7.78 32.15 34.64
CA ASP A 149 -7.65 33.47 34.03
C ASP A 149 -8.52 33.56 32.75
N ASP A 150 -8.52 32.50 31.93
CA ASP A 150 -9.39 32.36 30.76
C ASP A 150 -9.90 30.91 30.59
N SER A 151 -11.20 30.69 30.86
CA SER A 151 -11.83 29.36 30.74
C SER A 151 -11.87 28.81 29.30
N ASN A 152 -11.70 29.67 28.28
CA ASN A 152 -11.62 29.25 26.87
C ASN A 152 -10.20 28.83 26.46
N GLU A 153 -9.19 29.04 27.31
CA GLU A 153 -7.81 28.64 27.05
C GLU A 153 -7.31 27.64 28.11
N PRO A 154 -7.73 26.35 28.06
CA PRO A 154 -7.24 25.33 28.97
C PRO A 154 -5.70 25.20 28.94
N LYS A 155 -5.09 25.06 30.12
CA LYS A 155 -3.63 24.91 30.25
C LYS A 155 -3.20 23.48 30.00
N VAL A 156 -2.06 23.29 29.35
CA VAL A 156 -1.54 21.97 28.99
C VAL A 156 -0.26 21.72 29.77
N ARG A 157 -0.11 20.51 30.31
CA ARG A 157 1.11 20.11 31.02
C ARG A 157 1.49 18.68 30.68
N THR A 158 2.76 18.47 30.36
CA THR A 158 3.34 17.14 30.18
C THR A 158 4.01 16.64 31.44
N VAL A 159 3.93 15.34 31.67
CA VAL A 159 4.67 14.64 32.72
C VAL A 159 5.21 13.32 32.15
N PRO A 160 6.26 12.72 32.73
CA PRO A 160 6.70 11.39 32.35
C PRO A 160 5.55 10.37 32.41
N ALA A 161 5.55 9.40 31.49
CA ALA A 161 4.54 8.35 31.42
C ALA A 161 4.30 7.67 32.78
N GLY A 162 3.04 7.44 33.14
CA GLY A 162 2.61 6.84 34.40
C GLY A 162 2.40 7.82 35.55
N LYS A 163 2.95 9.04 35.47
CA LYS A 163 2.70 10.08 36.49
C LYS A 163 1.35 10.78 36.30
N GLY A 164 0.79 10.75 35.09
CA GLY A 164 -0.49 11.40 34.79
C GLY A 164 -1.63 10.85 35.65
N GLU A 165 -1.76 9.54 35.73
CA GLU A 165 -2.79 8.86 36.52
C GLU A 165 -2.68 9.18 38.01
N GLN A 166 -1.47 9.15 38.57
CA GLN A 166 -1.22 9.50 39.97
C GLN A 166 -1.67 10.93 40.31
N ILE A 167 -1.41 11.88 39.40
CA ILE A 167 -1.81 13.29 39.57
C ILE A 167 -3.33 13.40 39.54
N VAL A 168 -3.98 12.80 38.53
CA VAL A 168 -5.44 12.85 38.41
C VAL A 168 -6.12 12.23 39.64
N ASP A 169 -5.63 11.10 40.12
CA ASP A 169 -6.23 10.42 41.27
C ASP A 169 -6.01 11.16 42.58
N ALA A 170 -4.84 11.78 42.79
CA ALA A 170 -4.61 12.67 43.93
C ALA A 170 -5.63 13.84 43.93
N HIS A 171 -5.86 14.48 42.77
CA HIS A 171 -6.86 15.54 42.63
C HIS A 171 -8.30 15.05 42.85
N LYS A 172 -8.65 13.85 42.36
CA LYS A 172 -9.97 13.24 42.63
C LYS A 172 -10.17 12.94 44.11
N GLU A 173 -9.14 12.47 44.82
CA GLU A 173 -9.22 12.24 46.25
C GLU A 173 -9.41 13.54 47.03
N GLU A 174 -8.67 14.59 46.70
CA GLU A 174 -8.85 15.92 47.29
C GLU A 174 -10.27 16.45 47.04
N ALA A 175 -10.78 16.26 45.82
CA ALA A 175 -12.16 16.58 45.46
C ALA A 175 -13.18 15.86 46.35
N ARG A 176 -13.02 14.54 46.50
CA ARG A 176 -13.87 13.70 47.34
C ARG A 176 -13.82 14.11 48.80
N LYS A 177 -12.62 14.35 49.35
CA LYS A 177 -12.41 14.82 50.73
C LYS A 177 -13.10 16.17 50.96
N ARG A 178 -12.96 17.12 50.02
CA ARG A 178 -13.62 18.44 50.09
C ARG A 178 -15.14 18.31 50.05
N ASN A 179 -15.67 17.46 49.16
CA ASN A 179 -17.11 17.20 49.07
C ASN A 179 -17.63 16.50 50.32
N GLN A 180 -16.92 15.51 50.85
CA GLN A 180 -17.29 14.81 52.08
C GLN A 180 -17.28 15.74 53.29
N MET A 181 -16.28 16.62 53.42
CA MET A 181 -16.23 17.65 54.47
C MET A 181 -17.39 18.64 54.36
N ARG A 182 -17.75 19.07 53.15
CA ARG A 182 -18.92 19.93 52.92
C ARG A 182 -20.23 19.24 53.27
N SER A 183 -20.42 17.99 52.83
CA SER A 183 -21.59 17.19 53.20
C SER A 183 -21.66 16.98 54.71
N PHE A 184 -20.52 16.76 55.37
CA PHE A 184 -20.44 16.64 56.82
C PHE A 184 -20.83 17.95 57.53
N LEU A 185 -20.32 19.11 57.09
CA LEU A 185 -20.73 20.42 57.60
C LEU A 185 -22.22 20.70 57.37
N MET A 186 -22.77 20.32 56.22
CA MET A 186 -24.21 20.41 55.93
C MET A 186 -25.02 19.58 56.93
N TRP A 187 -24.63 18.33 57.20
CA TRP A 187 -25.31 17.48 58.17
C TRP A 187 -25.23 18.07 59.60
N ILE A 188 -24.10 18.66 59.99
CA ILE A 188 -23.97 19.38 61.27
C ILE A 188 -24.95 20.57 61.32
N MET A 189 -25.01 21.38 60.26
CA MET A 189 -25.92 22.54 60.20
C MET A 189 -27.39 22.13 60.26
N ILE A 190 -27.77 21.05 59.57
CA ILE A 190 -29.12 20.47 59.65
C ILE A 190 -29.41 20.00 61.08
N LEU A 191 -28.48 19.31 61.73
CA LEU A 191 -28.65 18.79 63.09
C LEU A 191 -28.79 19.93 64.12
N LEU A 192 -27.98 20.98 64.01
CA LEU A 192 -28.09 22.17 64.88
C LEU A 192 -29.41 22.91 64.68
N ALA A 193 -29.87 23.07 63.43
CA ALA A 193 -31.13 23.75 63.13
C ALA A 193 -32.34 22.94 63.63
N VAL A 194 -32.35 21.62 63.44
CA VAL A 194 -33.37 20.71 63.96
C VAL A 194 -33.36 20.71 65.50
N GLY A 195 -32.17 20.62 66.11
CA GLY A 195 -32.02 20.66 67.57
C GLY A 195 -32.52 21.97 68.19
N TYR A 196 -32.19 23.10 67.59
CA TYR A 196 -32.69 24.42 68.01
C TYR A 196 -34.21 24.53 67.87
N ALA A 197 -34.78 24.06 66.75
CA ALA A 197 -36.22 24.06 66.52
C ALA A 197 -36.99 23.19 67.54
N LEU A 198 -36.38 22.11 68.04
CA LEU A 198 -36.96 21.25 69.07
C LEU A 198 -36.91 21.86 70.49
N LEU A 199 -35.94 22.74 70.77
CA LEU A 199 -35.76 23.38 72.08
C LEU A 199 -36.72 24.56 72.33
N ILE A 200 -37.24 25.22 71.30
CA ILE A 200 -38.18 26.33 71.46
C ILE A 200 -39.59 25.81 71.78
N ALA A 201 -40.20 26.32 72.85
CA ALA A 201 -41.47 25.85 73.39
C ALA A 201 -42.71 26.40 72.67
N THR A 202 -42.92 26.00 71.41
CA THR A 202 -44.15 26.31 70.63
C THR A 202 -44.80 25.05 70.05
N PRO A 203 -46.12 25.02 69.78
CA PRO A 203 -46.85 23.83 69.35
C PRO A 203 -46.52 23.31 67.93
N ALA A 204 -45.71 24.01 67.14
CA ALA A 204 -45.39 23.67 65.74
C ALA A 204 -44.06 22.88 65.53
N ARG A 205 -43.58 22.17 66.58
CA ARG A 205 -42.22 21.56 66.64
C ARG A 205 -41.78 20.70 65.44
N PRO A 206 -42.53 19.68 64.99
CA PRO A 206 -42.01 18.78 63.95
C PRO A 206 -41.99 19.44 62.57
N LEU A 207 -42.91 20.36 62.30
CA LEU A 207 -43.07 20.98 60.99
C LEU A 207 -42.03 22.08 60.75
N LEU A 208 -41.68 22.86 61.79
CA LEU A 208 -40.59 23.83 61.74
C LEU A 208 -39.23 23.15 61.57
N ALA A 209 -38.98 22.05 62.30
CA ALA A 209 -37.74 21.28 62.15
C ALA A 209 -37.58 20.70 60.73
N LEU A 210 -38.66 20.14 60.15
CA LEU A 210 -38.66 19.63 58.78
C LEU A 210 -38.41 20.74 57.75
N LEU A 211 -39.08 21.89 57.89
CA LEU A 211 -38.90 23.03 56.98
C LEU A 211 -37.50 23.63 57.06
N SER A 212 -36.90 23.73 58.25
CA SER A 212 -35.53 24.20 58.42
C SER A 212 -34.51 23.22 57.82
N ALA A 213 -34.69 21.91 58.03
CA ALA A 213 -33.83 20.89 57.41
C ALA A 213 -33.96 20.90 55.87
N ALA A 214 -35.19 20.96 55.35
CA ALA A 214 -35.45 21.04 53.92
C ALA A 214 -34.90 22.33 53.32
N GLY A 215 -35.03 23.47 54.02
CA GLY A 215 -34.48 24.76 53.61
C GLY A 215 -32.97 24.76 53.54
N ILE A 216 -32.28 24.23 54.56
CA ILE A 216 -30.82 24.10 54.56
C ILE A 216 -30.36 23.13 53.46
N TYR A 217 -31.01 21.98 53.31
CA TYR A 217 -30.70 21.03 52.26
C TYR A 217 -30.87 21.64 50.86
N LEU A 218 -31.95 22.39 50.62
CA LEU A 218 -32.23 23.02 49.33
C LEU A 218 -31.29 24.19 49.05
N LEU A 219 -30.95 24.99 50.07
CA LEU A 219 -29.93 26.04 50.00
C LEU A 219 -28.56 25.46 49.69
N PHE A 220 -28.14 24.41 50.41
CA PHE A 220 -26.86 23.74 50.20
C PHE A 220 -26.81 23.06 48.83
N ARG A 221 -27.92 22.45 48.39
CA ARG A 221 -28.06 21.89 47.04
C ARG A 221 -28.03 22.95 45.95
N TYR A 222 -28.39 24.19 46.24
CA TYR A 222 -28.31 25.31 45.30
C TYR A 222 -26.89 25.89 45.23
N THR A 223 -26.22 26.05 46.37
CA THR A 223 -24.83 26.54 46.43
C THR A 223 -23.79 25.50 46.00
N ASN A 224 -24.09 24.20 46.07
CA ASN A 224 -23.16 23.14 45.61
C ASN A 224 -23.13 22.94 44.08
N ARG A 225 -23.93 23.66 43.27
CA ARG A 225 -24.12 23.34 41.84
C ARG A 225 -22.98 23.70 40.88
N GLY A 226 -21.81 24.12 41.37
CA GLY A 226 -20.73 24.58 40.49
C GLY A 226 -19.34 24.57 41.10
N SER A 227 -19.04 23.63 42.01
CA SER A 227 -17.68 23.52 42.57
C SER A 227 -17.23 22.07 42.70
N ASP A 228 -17.47 21.29 41.64
CA ASP A 228 -16.68 20.10 41.40
C ASP A 228 -15.22 20.54 41.36
N ALA A 229 -14.36 19.82 42.08
CA ALA A 229 -12.95 20.14 42.06
C ALA A 229 -12.48 20.09 40.62
N MET A 230 -11.70 21.09 40.20
CA MET A 230 -11.16 21.17 38.85
C MET A 230 -10.08 20.10 38.71
N VAL A 231 -10.51 18.85 38.56
CA VAL A 231 -9.64 17.70 38.34
C VAL A 231 -9.09 17.85 36.92
N PRO A 232 -7.76 17.78 36.74
CA PRO A 232 -7.20 17.82 35.40
C PRO A 232 -7.67 16.60 34.60
N LYS A 233 -7.89 16.81 33.29
CA LYS A 233 -8.18 15.71 32.37
C LYS A 233 -6.87 15.09 31.93
N LEU A 234 -6.71 13.78 32.13
CA LEU A 234 -5.65 13.02 31.47
C LEU A 234 -6.04 12.86 30.01
N LEU A 235 -5.39 13.63 29.13
CA LEU A 235 -5.70 13.68 27.71
C LEU A 235 -5.02 12.54 26.95
N ILE A 236 -3.76 12.26 27.28
CA ILE A 236 -2.98 11.14 26.74
C ILE A 236 -2.35 10.39 27.93
N ASN A 237 -2.53 9.07 27.93
CA ASN A 237 -1.95 8.16 28.92
C ASN A 237 -1.06 7.13 28.21
N ASN A 238 0.21 7.09 28.58
CA ASN A 238 1.20 6.18 28.04
C ASN A 238 1.80 5.24 29.11
N ALA A 239 1.18 5.14 30.30
CA ALA A 239 1.70 4.36 31.43
C ALA A 239 2.03 2.89 31.09
N ASP A 240 1.13 2.21 30.37
CA ASP A 240 1.26 0.77 30.07
C ASP A 240 1.92 0.49 28.71
N ARG A 241 2.36 1.53 27.98
CA ARG A 241 2.88 1.35 26.61
C ARG A 241 4.31 0.81 26.64
N GLN A 242 4.47 -0.36 26.03
CA GLN A 242 5.77 -1.03 25.87
C GLN A 242 6.51 -0.61 24.58
N VAL A 243 5.86 0.11 23.67
CA VAL A 243 6.42 0.58 22.41
C VAL A 243 5.95 2.00 22.14
N ALA A 244 6.67 2.75 21.30
CA ALA A 244 6.24 4.08 20.92
C ALA A 244 4.87 4.04 20.23
N PRO A 245 4.04 5.08 20.37
CA PRO A 245 2.74 5.18 19.71
C PRO A 245 2.81 4.89 18.21
N PHE A 246 1.85 4.12 17.72
CA PHE A 246 1.55 4.02 16.29
C PHE A 246 0.09 4.38 16.13
N GLU A 247 -0.16 5.57 15.59
CA GLU A 247 -1.52 6.05 15.36
C GLU A 247 -1.79 6.05 13.85
N ASP A 248 -2.70 5.18 13.44
CA ASP A 248 -3.23 5.14 12.07
C ASP A 248 -4.34 6.18 11.92
N ALA A 249 -4.08 7.14 11.05
CA ALA A 249 -4.89 8.31 10.77
C ALA A 249 -5.49 8.27 9.36
N THR A 250 -5.42 7.12 8.68
CA THR A 250 -5.96 6.91 7.34
C THR A 250 -7.47 7.21 7.31
N GLY A 251 -7.90 8.09 6.40
CA GLY A 251 -9.30 8.49 6.24
C GLY A 251 -9.91 9.28 7.41
N ALA A 252 -9.10 9.74 8.37
CA ALA A 252 -9.61 10.43 9.55
C ALA A 252 -10.12 11.85 9.22
N HIS A 253 -11.30 12.19 9.75
CA HIS A 253 -11.85 13.54 9.67
C HIS A 253 -11.06 14.54 10.54
N ALA A 254 -11.17 15.84 10.25
CA ALA A 254 -10.41 16.91 10.90
C ALA A 254 -10.39 16.83 12.44
N GLY A 255 -11.52 16.55 13.10
CA GLY A 255 -11.57 16.44 14.57
C GLY A 255 -10.85 15.21 15.13
N ALA A 256 -10.94 14.08 14.43
CA ALA A 256 -10.19 12.87 14.80
C ALA A 256 -8.68 13.06 14.58
N MET A 257 -8.29 13.81 13.55
CA MET A 257 -6.87 14.09 13.24
C MET A 257 -6.24 15.11 14.19
N LEU A 258 -6.88 16.26 14.36
CA LEU A 258 -6.28 17.46 14.94
C LEU A 258 -6.67 17.69 16.41
N GLY A 259 -7.68 16.95 16.88
CA GLY A 259 -8.34 17.17 18.16
C GLY A 259 -9.60 18.01 18.02
N ASP A 260 -10.48 17.90 19.02
CA ASP A 260 -11.76 18.62 19.04
C ASP A 260 -12.14 19.02 20.47
N VAL A 261 -13.09 19.94 20.60
CA VAL A 261 -13.68 20.32 21.88
C VAL A 261 -15.18 20.09 21.82
N ARG A 262 -15.67 19.21 22.71
CA ARG A 262 -17.09 18.82 22.73
C ARG A 262 -17.99 20.03 22.95
N HIS A 263 -19.15 20.00 22.30
CA HIS A 263 -20.21 20.98 22.51
C HIS A 263 -20.76 20.89 23.94
N ASP A 264 -20.82 22.01 24.63
CA ASP A 264 -21.58 22.16 25.86
C ASP A 264 -22.94 22.83 25.56
N PRO A 265 -24.08 22.12 25.77
CA PRO A 265 -25.42 22.71 25.62
C PRO A 265 -25.82 23.62 26.78
N PHE A 266 -25.09 23.63 27.91
CA PHE A 266 -25.43 24.36 29.14
C PHE A 266 -24.55 25.60 29.36
N GLN A 267 -24.22 26.34 28.29
CA GLN A 267 -23.38 27.56 28.35
C GLN A 267 -23.94 28.69 29.23
N SER A 268 -25.20 28.61 29.65
CA SER A 268 -25.85 29.64 30.47
C SER A 268 -26.42 29.03 31.77
N GLY A 269 -26.33 29.78 32.87
CA GLY A 269 -26.93 29.39 34.15
C GLY A 269 -26.04 28.62 35.13
N GLY A 270 -24.72 28.59 34.94
CA GLY A 270 -23.76 28.05 35.91
C GLY A 270 -23.71 26.52 35.99
N MET A 271 -24.26 25.82 34.99
CA MET A 271 -24.19 24.35 34.83
C MET A 271 -23.29 23.94 33.66
N ALA A 272 -22.41 24.85 33.22
CA ALA A 272 -21.50 24.60 32.12
C ALA A 272 -20.46 23.54 32.50
N THR A 273 -20.15 22.65 31.57
CA THR A 273 -19.06 21.69 31.74
C THR A 273 -17.73 22.43 31.51
N PRO A 274 -16.77 22.37 32.46
CA PRO A 274 -15.48 23.03 32.30
C PRO A 274 -14.81 22.69 30.97
N SER A 275 -14.25 23.71 30.30
CA SER A 275 -13.71 23.56 28.95
C SER A 275 -12.61 22.51 28.85
N HIS A 276 -11.74 22.40 29.87
CA HIS A 276 -10.65 21.43 29.91
C HIS A 276 -11.13 19.97 29.92
N GLU A 277 -12.32 19.69 30.47
CA GLU A 277 -12.89 18.34 30.47
C GLU A 277 -13.44 17.94 29.11
N ARG A 278 -13.77 18.92 28.26
CA ARG A 278 -14.36 18.73 26.94
C ARG A 278 -13.32 18.57 25.81
N VAL A 279 -12.05 18.81 26.09
CA VAL A 279 -10.94 18.68 25.13
C VAL A 279 -10.68 17.22 24.79
N GLU A 280 -10.61 16.88 23.51
CA GLU A 280 -10.32 15.53 23.01
C GLU A 280 -9.07 15.57 22.11
N ALA A 281 -8.13 14.66 22.36
CA ALA A 281 -6.90 14.56 21.56
C ALA A 281 -7.20 13.94 20.19
N GLY A 282 -6.57 14.52 19.15
CA GLY A 282 -6.53 13.94 17.82
C GLY A 282 -5.39 12.95 17.66
N SER A 283 -5.33 12.32 16.49
CA SER A 283 -4.27 11.39 16.10
C SER A 283 -2.88 12.02 16.18
N ILE A 284 -2.74 13.31 15.84
CA ILE A 284 -1.43 13.98 15.92
C ILE A 284 -0.89 14.07 17.35
N GLN A 285 -1.76 14.35 18.34
CA GLN A 285 -1.32 14.39 19.73
C GLN A 285 -1.10 12.98 20.28
N LYS A 286 -1.96 12.01 19.94
CA LYS A 286 -1.78 10.60 20.35
C LYS A 286 -0.49 9.99 19.80
N ALA A 287 -0.04 10.46 18.63
CA ALA A 287 1.20 10.04 17.99
C ALA A 287 2.46 10.73 18.56
N ASN A 288 2.32 11.64 19.54
CA ASN A 288 3.45 12.34 20.14
C ASN A 288 4.53 11.35 20.64
N LYS A 289 5.79 11.58 20.23
CA LYS A 289 6.94 10.70 20.46
C LYS A 289 6.81 9.29 19.84
N GLY A 290 5.96 9.17 18.82
CA GLY A 290 5.73 7.95 18.07
C GLY A 290 5.59 8.20 16.57
N VAL A 291 4.79 7.37 15.92
CA VAL A 291 4.54 7.38 14.48
C VAL A 291 3.09 7.76 14.21
N LEU A 292 2.90 8.73 13.30
CA LEU A 292 1.61 9.05 12.69
C LEU A 292 1.59 8.48 11.28
N PHE A 293 0.78 7.44 11.05
CA PHE A 293 0.63 6.82 9.74
C PHE A 293 -0.61 7.35 9.04
N ILE A 294 -0.48 7.77 7.78
CA ILE A 294 -1.60 8.25 6.96
C ILE A 294 -1.47 7.63 5.58
N ASP A 295 -2.23 6.57 5.30
CA ASP A 295 -2.40 6.09 3.93
C ASP A 295 -3.41 6.98 3.18
N GLU A 296 -3.33 6.96 1.85
CA GLU A 296 -4.17 7.77 0.96
C GLU A 296 -4.23 9.24 1.39
N ILE A 297 -3.08 9.84 1.67
CA ILE A 297 -2.98 11.20 2.22
C ILE A 297 -3.62 12.29 1.35
N ASN A 298 -3.81 12.03 0.06
CA ASN A 298 -4.58 12.88 -0.86
C ASN A 298 -6.08 12.97 -0.52
N THR A 299 -6.63 12.01 0.24
CA THR A 299 -8.03 12.02 0.68
C THR A 299 -8.30 13.01 1.80
N LEU A 300 -7.26 13.46 2.52
CA LEU A 300 -7.38 14.50 3.52
C LEU A 300 -7.72 15.84 2.84
N ASP A 301 -8.67 16.57 3.43
CA ASP A 301 -9.00 17.90 2.94
C ASP A 301 -7.78 18.84 3.04
N VAL A 302 -7.71 19.80 2.11
CA VAL A 302 -6.57 20.73 1.99
C VAL A 302 -6.30 21.49 3.28
N ARG A 303 -7.34 21.84 4.06
CA ARG A 303 -7.19 22.57 5.31
C ARG A 303 -6.56 21.69 6.40
N SER A 304 -6.93 20.42 6.47
CA SER A 304 -6.31 19.44 7.35
C SER A 304 -4.84 19.21 6.98
N GLN A 305 -4.51 19.09 5.69
CA GLN A 305 -3.12 19.01 5.22
C GLN A 305 -2.30 20.26 5.61
N GLN A 306 -2.89 21.46 5.52
CA GLN A 306 -2.24 22.70 5.96
C GLN A 306 -1.96 22.74 7.46
N LYS A 307 -2.94 22.35 8.29
CA LYS A 307 -2.75 22.27 9.74
C LYS A 307 -1.73 21.21 10.13
N LEU A 308 -1.67 20.09 9.40
CA LEU A 308 -0.66 19.05 9.59
C LEU A 308 0.76 19.59 9.32
N MET A 309 0.93 20.47 8.31
CA MET A 309 2.22 21.14 8.11
C MET A 309 2.64 21.98 9.32
N THR A 310 1.70 22.70 9.94
CA THR A 310 1.97 23.47 11.17
C THR A 310 2.38 22.54 12.31
N ALA A 311 1.67 21.43 12.51
CA ALA A 311 2.04 20.43 13.51
C ALA A 311 3.45 19.85 13.29
N ILE A 312 3.83 19.57 12.04
CA ILE A 312 5.18 19.12 11.65
C ILE A 312 6.26 20.19 11.89
N GLN A 313 5.91 21.48 11.76
CA GLN A 313 6.86 22.58 11.92
C GLN A 313 7.12 22.91 13.38
N GLU A 314 6.06 22.99 14.17
CA GLU A 314 6.11 23.45 15.56
C GLU A 314 6.34 22.29 16.55
N GLY A 315 5.98 21.05 16.18
CA GLY A 315 6.00 19.90 17.09
C GLY A 315 4.91 19.96 18.18
N GLU A 316 4.07 20.99 18.15
CA GLU A 316 2.94 21.20 19.04
C GLU A 316 1.75 21.77 18.27
N PHE A 317 0.52 21.47 18.70
CA PHE A 317 -0.69 21.92 18.04
C PHE A 317 -1.82 22.16 19.05
N SER A 318 -2.37 23.37 19.09
CA SER A 318 -3.51 23.71 19.94
C SER A 318 -4.78 22.97 19.51
N ILE A 319 -5.52 22.42 20.48
CA ILE A 319 -6.81 21.77 20.23
C ILE A 319 -7.91 22.82 20.29
N THR A 320 -8.80 22.82 19.29
CA THR A 320 -9.95 23.71 19.21
C THR A 320 -11.16 22.99 18.63
N GLY A 321 -12.36 23.50 18.89
CA GLY A 321 -13.59 22.96 18.32
C GLY A 321 -13.63 23.06 16.79
N GLN A 322 -13.73 21.94 16.08
CA GLN A 322 -13.69 21.94 14.61
C GLN A 322 -14.99 22.45 13.97
N SER A 323 -16.11 22.36 14.67
CA SER A 323 -17.40 22.86 14.18
C SER A 323 -17.64 24.29 14.64
N GLU A 324 -17.69 25.24 13.69
CA GLU A 324 -17.97 26.66 13.97
C GLU A 324 -19.35 26.90 14.64
N ARG A 325 -20.26 25.93 14.52
CA ARG A 325 -21.59 25.98 15.15
C ARG A 325 -21.57 25.45 16.59
N SER A 326 -20.45 24.91 17.04
CA SER A 326 -20.29 24.36 18.37
C SER A 326 -19.76 25.41 19.35
N SER A 327 -20.24 25.39 20.59
CA SER A 327 -19.63 26.09 21.72
C SER A 327 -18.16 25.73 21.95
N GLY A 328 -17.71 24.57 21.47
CA GLY A 328 -16.31 24.18 21.47
C GLY A 328 -15.40 25.04 20.58
N ALA A 329 -15.95 25.71 19.56
CA ALA A 329 -15.15 26.55 18.65
C ALA A 329 -14.59 27.82 19.31
N MET A 330 -15.15 28.23 20.44
CA MET A 330 -14.62 29.35 21.23
C MET A 330 -13.47 28.91 22.15
N VAL A 331 -13.23 27.61 22.30
CA VAL A 331 -12.18 27.07 23.15
C VAL A 331 -10.97 26.74 22.27
N GLN A 332 -9.80 27.20 22.71
CA GLN A 332 -8.52 26.86 22.10
C GLN A 332 -7.52 26.62 23.22
N THR A 333 -6.98 25.41 23.32
CA THR A 333 -6.00 25.10 24.37
C THR A 333 -4.67 25.79 24.12
N GLU A 334 -3.83 25.87 25.16
CA GLU A 334 -2.38 25.99 24.97
C GLU A 334 -1.88 24.89 24.00
N ALA A 335 -0.72 25.10 23.38
CA ALA A 335 -0.17 24.17 22.41
C ALA A 335 0.00 22.78 23.05
N VAL A 336 -0.54 21.74 22.39
CA VAL A 336 -0.44 20.36 22.86
C VAL A 336 0.67 19.66 22.09
N PRO A 337 1.63 18.99 22.75
CA PRO A 337 2.69 18.29 22.05
C PRO A 337 2.19 17.25 21.05
N CYS A 338 2.77 17.28 19.87
CA CYS A 338 2.53 16.38 18.75
C CYS A 338 3.83 16.18 17.95
N ASP A 339 4.91 15.86 18.65
CA ASP A 339 6.22 15.57 18.04
C ASP A 339 6.23 14.13 17.53
N PHE A 340 5.56 13.89 16.39
CA PHE A 340 5.45 12.59 15.75
C PHE A 340 6.36 12.49 14.53
N ILE A 341 6.78 11.27 14.21
CA ILE A 341 7.30 10.95 12.90
C ILE A 341 6.14 10.59 11.97
N MET A 342 5.87 11.46 11.00
CA MET A 342 4.89 11.16 9.97
C MET A 342 5.40 10.12 8.97
N VAL A 343 4.56 9.13 8.72
CA VAL A 343 4.70 8.18 7.62
C VAL A 343 3.48 8.34 6.71
N ALA A 344 3.66 9.08 5.63
CA ALA A 344 2.63 9.26 4.60
C ALA A 344 2.72 8.11 3.59
N ALA A 345 1.57 7.56 3.22
CA ALA A 345 1.48 6.47 2.25
C ALA A 345 0.44 6.77 1.18
N GLY A 346 0.60 6.13 0.02
CA GLY A 346 -0.40 6.16 -1.04
C GLY A 346 0.09 5.53 -2.34
N ASN A 347 -0.70 5.70 -3.38
CA ASN A 347 -0.36 5.35 -4.76
C ASN A 347 0.18 6.58 -5.51
N MET A 348 0.48 6.45 -6.80
CA MET A 348 1.08 7.54 -7.59
C MET A 348 0.16 8.78 -7.70
N ASP A 349 -1.15 8.57 -7.78
CA ASP A 349 -2.17 9.63 -7.77
C ASP A 349 -2.22 10.38 -6.44
N ALA A 350 -1.86 9.72 -5.33
CA ALA A 350 -1.79 10.39 -4.04
C ALA A 350 -0.68 11.45 -4.00
N MET A 351 0.43 11.19 -4.70
CA MET A 351 1.52 12.16 -4.87
C MET A 351 1.09 13.35 -5.73
N GLU A 352 0.31 13.12 -6.79
CA GLU A 352 -0.17 14.17 -7.70
C GLU A 352 -1.18 15.11 -7.01
N ASN A 353 -2.05 14.54 -6.16
CA ASN A 353 -3.15 15.26 -5.52
C ASN A 353 -2.82 15.76 -4.09
N MET A 354 -1.59 15.55 -3.61
CA MET A 354 -1.13 16.09 -2.32
C MET A 354 -0.89 17.60 -2.40
N HIS A 355 -1.18 18.33 -1.31
CA HIS A 355 -0.83 19.75 -1.22
C HIS A 355 0.68 19.97 -1.43
N PRO A 356 1.11 20.80 -2.40
CA PRO A 356 2.52 20.92 -2.79
C PRO A 356 3.47 21.30 -1.65
N ALA A 357 3.01 22.14 -0.71
CA ALA A 357 3.82 22.54 0.43
C ALA A 357 4.04 21.40 1.45
N LEU A 358 3.07 20.49 1.61
CA LEU A 358 3.22 19.32 2.49
C LEU A 358 4.23 18.36 1.90
N ARG A 359 4.12 18.07 0.59
CA ARG A 359 5.11 17.27 -0.14
C ARG A 359 6.51 17.85 -0.03
N SER A 360 6.67 19.16 -0.26
CA SER A 360 7.94 19.87 -0.14
C SER A 360 8.55 19.73 1.27
N ARG A 361 7.71 19.74 2.31
CA ARG A 361 8.16 19.52 3.69
C ARG A 361 8.62 18.08 3.93
N ILE A 362 7.91 17.08 3.42
CA ILE A 362 8.33 15.68 3.57
C ILE A 362 9.64 15.44 2.81
N LYS A 363 9.72 15.90 1.56
CA LYS A 363 10.91 15.75 0.72
C LYS A 363 12.13 16.50 1.27
N GLY A 364 11.94 17.71 1.79
CA GLY A 364 13.04 18.54 2.29
C GLY A 364 13.61 18.09 3.64
N TYR A 365 12.82 17.38 4.45
CA TYR A 365 13.17 17.03 5.84
C TYR A 365 13.05 15.52 6.14
N GLY A 366 12.89 14.70 5.10
CA GLY A 366 12.55 13.29 5.19
C GLY A 366 12.97 12.50 3.97
N TYR A 367 12.30 11.37 3.74
CA TYR A 367 12.59 10.46 2.65
C TYR A 367 11.35 10.20 1.80
N GLU A 368 11.54 10.07 0.48
CA GLU A 368 10.53 9.55 -0.45
C GLU A 368 10.99 8.14 -0.88
N VAL A 369 10.10 7.16 -0.76
CA VAL A 369 10.36 5.75 -1.08
C VAL A 369 9.31 5.30 -2.08
N TYR A 370 9.76 4.72 -3.18
CA TYR A 370 8.91 3.97 -4.08
C TYR A 370 8.93 2.51 -3.65
N MET A 371 7.75 1.91 -3.45
CA MET A 371 7.59 0.52 -3.03
C MET A 371 7.56 -0.36 -4.28
N ASP A 372 8.40 -1.39 -4.30
CA ASP A 372 8.45 -2.31 -5.43
C ASP A 372 7.22 -3.25 -5.43
N ASP A 373 6.72 -3.57 -6.62
CA ASP A 373 5.60 -4.50 -6.81
C ASP A 373 6.07 -5.94 -7.11
N THR A 374 7.33 -6.10 -7.49
CA THR A 374 7.96 -7.37 -7.85
C THR A 374 9.42 -7.38 -7.43
N ILE A 375 9.97 -8.57 -7.19
CA ILE A 375 11.40 -8.79 -6.90
C ILE A 375 11.93 -9.96 -7.71
N GLU A 376 13.24 -10.03 -7.91
CA GLU A 376 13.91 -11.15 -8.58
C GLU A 376 13.67 -12.48 -7.85
N ASP A 377 13.39 -13.53 -8.62
CA ASP A 377 13.16 -14.90 -8.14
C ASP A 377 14.49 -15.61 -7.84
N THR A 378 15.03 -15.38 -6.64
CA THR A 378 16.25 -16.04 -6.15
C THR A 378 15.93 -17.10 -5.09
N PRO A 379 16.81 -18.08 -4.84
CA PRO A 379 16.62 -19.06 -3.78
C PRO A 379 16.39 -18.43 -2.40
N ASP A 380 17.12 -17.36 -2.06
CA ASP A 380 16.93 -16.61 -0.81
C ASP A 380 15.52 -16.00 -0.74
N MET A 381 15.04 -15.42 -1.84
CA MET A 381 13.69 -14.88 -1.89
C MET A 381 12.64 -15.97 -1.74
N ARG A 382 12.77 -17.12 -2.40
CA ARG A 382 11.86 -18.26 -2.20
C ARG A 382 11.79 -18.72 -0.74
N ARG A 383 12.93 -18.79 -0.04
CA ARG A 383 12.99 -19.07 1.40
C ARG A 383 12.23 -18.00 2.20
N LYS A 384 12.39 -16.71 1.87
CA LYS A 384 11.63 -15.62 2.51
C LYS A 384 10.12 -15.73 2.26
N TYR A 385 9.68 -16.26 1.12
CA TYR A 385 8.25 -16.55 0.89
C TYR A 385 7.76 -17.75 1.71
N ALA A 386 8.59 -18.77 1.95
CA ALA A 386 8.23 -19.81 2.92
C ALA A 386 8.04 -19.20 4.33
N ARG A 387 8.94 -18.29 4.72
CA ARG A 387 8.81 -17.51 5.96
C ARG A 387 7.57 -16.62 5.99
N PHE A 388 7.18 -16.01 4.86
CA PHE A 388 5.93 -15.25 4.75
C PHE A 388 4.72 -16.11 5.14
N VAL A 389 4.67 -17.36 4.67
CA VAL A 389 3.57 -18.27 4.99
C VAL A 389 3.57 -18.59 6.49
N ALA A 390 4.74 -18.88 7.08
CA ALA A 390 4.86 -19.09 8.53
C ALA A 390 4.40 -17.86 9.34
N GLN A 391 4.79 -16.65 8.93
CA GLN A 391 4.36 -15.40 9.54
C GLN A 391 2.84 -15.22 9.50
N GLU A 392 2.19 -15.50 8.36
CA GLU A 392 0.74 -15.36 8.25
C GLU A 392 -0.01 -16.42 9.08
N VAL A 393 0.52 -17.65 9.19
CA VAL A 393 -0.02 -18.70 10.08
C VAL A 393 0.08 -18.28 11.55
N GLU A 394 1.24 -17.83 12.01
CA GLU A 394 1.45 -17.39 13.39
C GLU A 394 0.58 -16.17 13.75
N LYS A 395 0.49 -15.21 12.83
CA LYS A 395 -0.31 -13.99 13.00
C LYS A 395 -1.80 -14.25 13.07
N ASP A 396 -2.32 -15.24 12.33
CA ASP A 396 -3.73 -15.63 12.41
C ASP A 396 -4.01 -16.46 13.67
N GLY A 397 -3.09 -17.36 14.03
CA GLY A 397 -3.14 -18.19 15.23
C GLY A 397 -4.17 -19.32 15.21
N ASN A 398 -4.97 -19.44 14.14
CA ASN A 398 -5.98 -20.50 14.00
C ASN A 398 -5.83 -21.36 12.75
N LEU A 399 -4.89 -21.05 11.87
CA LEU A 399 -4.62 -21.83 10.66
C LEU A 399 -3.75 -23.05 10.99
N PRO A 400 -4.00 -24.22 10.37
CA PRO A 400 -3.04 -25.31 10.35
C PRO A 400 -1.72 -24.87 9.68
N HIS A 401 -0.59 -25.46 10.12
CA HIS A 401 0.70 -25.27 9.43
C HIS A 401 0.64 -25.80 7.99
N PHE A 402 1.53 -25.30 7.13
CA PHE A 402 1.50 -25.62 5.70
C PHE A 402 2.54 -26.68 5.38
N ALA A 403 2.12 -27.71 4.64
CA ALA A 403 3.02 -28.71 4.09
C ALA A 403 3.92 -28.10 2.98
N PRO A 404 5.10 -28.68 2.69
CA PRO A 404 6.06 -28.12 1.75
C PRO A 404 5.47 -27.94 0.35
N ASP A 405 4.65 -28.89 -0.12
CA ASP A 405 3.98 -28.82 -1.42
C ASP A 405 2.93 -27.71 -1.50
N ALA A 406 2.30 -27.35 -0.37
CA ALA A 406 1.39 -26.20 -0.31
C ALA A 406 2.16 -24.88 -0.44
N ILE A 407 3.33 -24.78 0.20
CA ILE A 407 4.21 -23.61 0.09
C ILE A 407 4.74 -23.48 -1.35
N ARG A 408 5.15 -24.58 -1.99
CA ARG A 408 5.58 -24.57 -3.40
C ARG A 408 4.49 -24.04 -4.32
N GLU A 409 3.23 -24.46 -4.13
CA GLU A 409 2.10 -23.94 -4.90
C GLU A 409 1.88 -22.44 -4.66
N LEU A 410 2.05 -21.95 -3.43
CA LEU A 410 1.98 -20.51 -3.14
C LEU A 410 3.12 -19.71 -3.78
N ILE A 411 4.32 -20.26 -3.90
CA ILE A 411 5.46 -19.63 -4.58
C ILE A 411 5.23 -19.62 -6.09
N LEU A 412 4.69 -20.70 -6.68
CA LEU A 412 4.26 -20.71 -8.08
C LEU A 412 3.22 -19.63 -8.36
N GLU A 413 2.23 -19.50 -7.48
CA GLU A 413 1.24 -18.43 -7.56
C GLU A 413 1.88 -17.04 -7.42
N ALA A 414 2.89 -16.88 -6.57
CA ALA A 414 3.64 -15.63 -6.44
C ALA A 414 4.40 -15.26 -7.71
N LYS A 415 5.02 -16.24 -8.40
CA LYS A 415 5.66 -16.05 -9.71
C LYS A 415 4.63 -15.64 -10.77
N ARG A 416 3.51 -16.34 -10.83
CA ARG A 416 2.42 -16.05 -11.77
C ARG A 416 1.86 -14.64 -11.58
N ARG A 417 1.63 -14.21 -10.34
CA ARG A 417 1.15 -12.86 -10.01
C ARG A 417 2.17 -11.75 -10.24
N ALA A 418 3.46 -12.08 -10.37
CA ALA A 418 4.48 -11.10 -10.76
C ALA A 418 4.25 -10.63 -12.20
N GLY A 419 3.68 -11.50 -13.06
CA GLY A 419 3.39 -11.20 -14.47
C GLY A 419 4.64 -10.91 -15.30
N ARG A 420 5.80 -11.34 -14.82
CA ARG A 420 7.12 -11.13 -15.40
C ARG A 420 8.00 -12.33 -15.12
N LYS A 421 8.83 -12.73 -16.08
CA LYS A 421 9.84 -13.77 -15.91
C LYS A 421 10.78 -13.51 -14.72
N ASP A 422 11.24 -14.58 -14.09
CA ASP A 422 12.25 -14.60 -13.03
C ASP A 422 11.95 -13.60 -11.90
N SER A 423 10.66 -13.41 -11.62
CA SER A 423 10.18 -12.45 -10.63
C SER A 423 9.10 -13.06 -9.73
N LEU A 424 9.02 -12.57 -8.49
CA LEU A 424 8.01 -12.88 -7.49
C LEU A 424 7.21 -11.61 -7.14
N THR A 425 5.91 -11.74 -6.88
CA THR A 425 5.05 -10.60 -6.53
C THR A 425 5.27 -10.11 -5.11
N LEU A 426 5.50 -8.81 -4.91
CA LEU A 426 5.55 -8.18 -3.60
C LEU A 426 4.18 -7.68 -3.11
N LYS A 427 3.09 -7.98 -3.83
CA LYS A 427 1.71 -7.70 -3.42
C LYS A 427 1.23 -8.74 -2.40
N LEU A 428 1.96 -8.81 -1.28
CA LEU A 428 1.85 -9.87 -0.28
C LEU A 428 0.50 -9.88 0.44
N ARG A 429 -0.25 -8.77 0.47
CA ARG A 429 -1.59 -8.77 1.05
C ARG A 429 -2.54 -9.74 0.33
N ASP A 430 -2.47 -9.80 -1.00
CA ASP A 430 -3.35 -10.65 -1.81
C ASP A 430 -2.88 -12.11 -1.75
N LEU A 431 -1.57 -12.33 -1.65
CA LEU A 431 -1.00 -13.67 -1.44
C LEU A 431 -1.32 -14.20 -0.03
N GLY A 432 -1.21 -13.37 1.01
CA GLY A 432 -1.63 -13.71 2.38
C GLY A 432 -3.14 -13.93 2.49
N GLY A 433 -3.94 -13.28 1.65
CA GLY A 433 -5.34 -13.60 1.45
C GLY A 433 -5.55 -15.05 1.01
N LEU A 434 -4.78 -15.51 0.03
CA LEU A 434 -4.82 -16.90 -0.43
C LEU A 434 -4.36 -17.88 0.65
N VAL A 435 -3.29 -17.56 1.40
CA VAL A 435 -2.82 -18.36 2.55
C VAL A 435 -3.95 -18.55 3.57
N ARG A 436 -4.62 -17.47 3.98
CA ARG A 436 -5.72 -17.54 4.94
C ARG A 436 -6.88 -18.41 4.45
N VAL A 437 -7.30 -18.24 3.19
CA VAL A 437 -8.38 -19.05 2.60
C VAL A 437 -7.99 -20.52 2.50
N ALA A 438 -6.75 -20.84 2.14
CA ALA A 438 -6.27 -22.22 2.09
C ALA A 438 -6.26 -22.88 3.48
N GLY A 439 -5.78 -22.17 4.50
CA GLY A 439 -5.80 -22.66 5.87
C GLY A 439 -7.22 -22.82 6.44
N ASP A 440 -8.14 -21.91 6.10
CA ASP A 440 -9.56 -22.03 6.46
C ASP A 440 -10.21 -23.27 5.82
N ILE A 441 -9.89 -23.56 4.55
CA ILE A 441 -10.35 -24.77 3.86
C ILE A 441 -9.81 -26.02 4.57
N ALA A 442 -8.49 -26.10 4.77
CA ALA A 442 -7.84 -27.21 5.47
C ALA A 442 -8.48 -27.47 6.84
N ARG A 443 -8.70 -26.41 7.61
CA ARG A 443 -9.38 -26.48 8.91
C ARG A 443 -10.82 -26.98 8.80
N SER A 444 -11.56 -26.52 7.79
CA SER A 444 -12.95 -26.93 7.57
C SER A 444 -13.08 -28.40 7.15
N GLU A 445 -12.08 -28.92 6.43
CA GLU A 445 -11.99 -30.32 5.98
C GLU A 445 -11.36 -31.23 7.05
N GLY A 446 -10.82 -30.65 8.13
CA GLY A 446 -10.23 -31.37 9.25
C GLY A 446 -8.82 -31.89 8.96
N HIS A 447 -8.09 -31.23 8.06
CA HIS A 447 -6.68 -31.54 7.80
C HIS A 447 -5.79 -31.03 8.94
N ASP A 448 -4.83 -31.85 9.36
CA ASP A 448 -3.83 -31.48 10.37
C ASP A 448 -2.82 -30.44 9.83
N LEU A 449 -2.54 -30.50 8.52
CA LEU A 449 -1.69 -29.56 7.79
C LEU A 449 -2.42 -29.10 6.53
N THR A 450 -2.21 -27.85 6.14
CA THR A 450 -2.69 -27.31 4.86
C THR A 450 -1.89 -27.93 3.71
N GLN A 451 -2.59 -28.60 2.80
CA GLN A 451 -2.01 -29.34 1.67
C GLN A 451 -2.12 -28.57 0.36
N ARG A 452 -1.41 -29.03 -0.69
CA ARG A 452 -1.49 -28.45 -2.03
C ARG A 452 -2.93 -28.39 -2.56
N SER A 453 -3.75 -29.42 -2.30
CA SER A 453 -5.16 -29.45 -2.69
C SER A 453 -5.96 -28.28 -2.12
N ASP A 454 -5.66 -27.88 -0.89
CA ASP A 454 -6.37 -26.81 -0.19
C ASP A 454 -6.03 -25.45 -0.81
N VAL A 455 -4.77 -25.25 -1.23
CA VAL A 455 -4.32 -24.07 -1.98
C VAL A 455 -4.98 -24.01 -3.37
N LEU A 456 -5.04 -25.14 -4.09
CA LEU A 456 -5.71 -25.21 -5.39
C LEU A 456 -7.21 -24.91 -5.29
N GLU A 457 -7.88 -25.41 -4.25
CA GLU A 457 -9.28 -25.09 -3.98
C GLU A 457 -9.45 -23.62 -3.55
N ALA A 458 -8.51 -23.08 -2.76
CA ALA A 458 -8.49 -21.67 -2.38
C ALA A 458 -8.40 -20.76 -3.62
N LYS A 459 -7.53 -21.06 -4.60
CA LYS A 459 -7.43 -20.32 -5.88
C LYS A 459 -8.78 -20.24 -6.60
N LYS A 460 -9.58 -21.31 -6.55
CA LYS A 460 -10.91 -21.35 -7.18
C LYS A 460 -11.94 -20.51 -6.42
N ARG A 461 -11.86 -20.49 -5.08
CA ARG A 461 -12.82 -19.77 -4.21
C ARG A 461 -12.47 -18.30 -3.99
N SER A 462 -11.20 -17.93 -4.13
CA SER A 462 -10.69 -16.57 -3.89
C SER A 462 -10.57 -15.73 -5.17
N ARG A 463 -11.32 -16.09 -6.23
CA ARG A 463 -11.31 -15.36 -7.51
C ARG A 463 -11.87 -13.94 -7.35
N SER A 464 -11.30 -12.98 -8.08
CA SER A 464 -11.79 -11.60 -8.11
C SER A 464 -13.21 -11.53 -8.67
N ILE A 465 -13.93 -10.43 -8.41
CA ILE A 465 -15.28 -10.24 -8.94
C ILE A 465 -15.24 -10.18 -10.46
N GLU A 466 -14.17 -9.61 -11.01
CA GLU A 466 -13.85 -9.56 -12.43
C GLU A 466 -13.72 -10.96 -13.02
N GLN A 467 -12.96 -11.86 -12.38
CA GLN A 467 -12.83 -13.25 -12.81
C GLN A 467 -14.19 -13.98 -12.76
N GLN A 468 -14.94 -13.82 -11.67
CA GLN A 468 -16.28 -14.43 -11.53
C GLN A 468 -17.26 -13.92 -12.59
N PHE A 469 -17.18 -12.62 -12.93
CA PHE A 469 -17.98 -12.03 -14.00
C PHE A 469 -17.60 -12.61 -15.37
N VAL A 470 -16.31 -12.73 -15.67
CA VAL A 470 -15.82 -13.33 -16.92
C VAL A 470 -16.27 -14.79 -17.04
N ASP A 471 -16.14 -15.59 -15.99
CA ASP A 471 -16.59 -16.98 -15.98
C ASP A 471 -18.10 -17.08 -16.24
N ASN A 472 -18.91 -16.25 -15.57
CA ASN A 472 -20.35 -16.18 -15.79
C ASN A 472 -20.69 -15.76 -17.23
N TYR A 473 -19.95 -14.79 -17.77
CA TYR A 473 -20.10 -14.30 -19.13
C TYR A 473 -19.81 -15.40 -20.16
N ILE A 474 -18.69 -16.12 -20.01
CA ILE A 474 -18.32 -17.26 -20.86
C ILE A 474 -19.40 -18.35 -20.78
N GLN A 475 -19.89 -18.66 -19.57
CA GLN A 475 -20.94 -19.68 -19.39
C GLN A 475 -22.24 -19.30 -20.09
N ARG A 476 -22.72 -18.06 -19.90
CA ARG A 476 -23.91 -17.55 -20.61
C ARG A 476 -23.74 -17.63 -22.11
N ARG A 477 -22.56 -17.30 -22.63
CA ARG A 477 -22.30 -17.40 -24.08
C ARG A 477 -22.44 -18.83 -24.58
N LYS A 478 -21.88 -19.81 -23.87
CA LYS A 478 -22.04 -21.25 -24.21
C LYS A 478 -23.52 -21.67 -24.24
N ASP A 479 -24.37 -21.09 -23.39
CA ASP A 479 -25.82 -21.37 -23.40
C ASP A 479 -26.54 -20.83 -24.65
N TYR A 480 -26.00 -19.80 -25.31
CA TYR A 480 -26.58 -19.16 -26.50
C TYR A 480 -25.92 -19.58 -27.83
N GLU A 481 -24.82 -20.33 -27.81
CA GLU A 481 -24.17 -20.86 -29.02
C GLU A 481 -24.99 -22.03 -29.61
N LEU A 482 -26.05 -21.68 -30.33
CA LEU A 482 -26.84 -22.60 -31.16
C LEU A 482 -26.20 -22.76 -32.55
N GLY A 483 -25.27 -23.71 -32.70
CA GLY A 483 -24.96 -24.39 -33.97
C GLY A 483 -24.02 -23.69 -34.97
N THR A 484 -22.97 -24.43 -35.36
CA THR A 484 -22.02 -24.20 -36.47
C THR A 484 -21.37 -22.81 -36.52
N THR A 485 -20.40 -22.59 -35.63
CA THR A 485 -19.32 -21.63 -35.90
C THR A 485 -18.55 -22.15 -37.12
N SER A 486 -18.41 -21.33 -38.16
CA SER A 486 -17.52 -21.64 -39.30
C SER A 486 -16.10 -21.80 -38.77
N GLU A 487 -15.39 -22.85 -39.20
CA GLU A 487 -13.99 -23.09 -38.81
C GLU A 487 -13.08 -21.96 -39.31
N GLU A 488 -13.49 -21.27 -40.37
CA GLU A 488 -12.76 -20.19 -41.03
C GLU A 488 -13.70 -19.03 -41.36
N ALA A 489 -13.20 -17.79 -41.28
CA ALA A 489 -13.97 -16.61 -41.66
C ALA A 489 -13.08 -15.47 -42.18
N VAL A 490 -13.52 -14.80 -43.24
CA VAL A 490 -12.88 -13.59 -43.77
C VAL A 490 -13.20 -12.41 -42.86
N GLY A 491 -12.20 -11.57 -42.61
CA GLY A 491 -12.33 -10.34 -41.83
C GLY A 491 -12.63 -10.55 -40.34
N ARG A 492 -12.65 -11.78 -39.83
CA ARG A 492 -13.00 -12.09 -38.44
C ARG A 492 -11.83 -12.74 -37.72
N VAL A 493 -11.35 -12.10 -36.66
CA VAL A 493 -10.18 -12.56 -35.89
C VAL A 493 -10.48 -12.55 -34.41
N ASN A 494 -10.03 -13.58 -33.71
CA ASN A 494 -10.14 -13.67 -32.26
C ASN A 494 -8.97 -12.96 -31.58
N GLY A 495 -9.22 -11.75 -31.08
CA GLY A 495 -8.31 -11.04 -30.19
C GLY A 495 -8.45 -11.47 -28.74
N LEU A 496 -7.55 -11.00 -27.89
CA LEU A 496 -7.54 -11.26 -26.45
C LEU A 496 -7.39 -9.96 -25.67
N ALA A 497 -8.12 -9.84 -24.58
CA ALA A 497 -8.08 -8.71 -23.67
C ALA A 497 -7.97 -9.17 -22.21
N VAL A 498 -7.69 -8.24 -21.30
CA VAL A 498 -7.68 -8.48 -19.85
C VAL A 498 -8.62 -7.48 -19.18
N MET A 499 -9.48 -7.99 -18.31
CA MET A 499 -10.34 -7.24 -17.41
C MET A 499 -9.78 -7.35 -15.99
N GLY A 500 -9.84 -6.27 -15.20
CA GLY A 500 -9.40 -6.30 -13.79
C GLY A 500 -7.91 -6.52 -13.53
N GLY A 501 -7.09 -6.70 -14.57
CA GLY A 501 -5.65 -6.98 -14.49
C GLY A 501 -5.29 -8.46 -14.41
N ASP A 502 -6.24 -9.34 -14.09
CA ASP A 502 -6.04 -10.77 -13.84
C ASP A 502 -7.06 -11.69 -14.54
N SER A 503 -7.97 -11.13 -15.35
CA SER A 503 -9.07 -11.86 -15.97
C SER A 503 -9.01 -11.76 -17.49
N GLY A 504 -8.50 -12.77 -18.17
CA GLY A 504 -8.46 -12.79 -19.65
C GLY A 504 -9.85 -13.03 -20.26
N ILE A 505 -10.13 -12.39 -21.40
CA ILE A 505 -11.37 -12.57 -22.16
C ILE A 505 -11.12 -12.50 -23.67
N MET A 506 -11.89 -13.27 -24.44
CA MET A 506 -11.91 -13.19 -25.90
C MET A 506 -12.47 -11.84 -26.35
N LEU A 507 -11.78 -11.18 -27.27
CA LEU A 507 -12.20 -9.93 -27.91
C LEU A 507 -12.24 -10.14 -29.43
N PRO A 508 -13.35 -10.65 -29.99
CA PRO A 508 -13.47 -10.83 -31.42
C PRO A 508 -13.46 -9.48 -32.14
N VAL A 509 -12.64 -9.36 -33.18
CA VAL A 509 -12.55 -8.19 -34.05
C VAL A 509 -13.06 -8.59 -35.43
N MET A 510 -13.96 -7.77 -35.97
CA MET A 510 -14.47 -7.91 -37.33
C MET A 510 -14.04 -6.72 -38.16
N ALA A 511 -13.64 -6.95 -39.40
CA ALA A 511 -13.31 -5.94 -40.38
C ALA A 511 -14.08 -6.21 -41.68
N GLU A 512 -14.61 -5.16 -42.28
CA GLU A 512 -15.31 -5.18 -43.57
C GLU A 512 -14.86 -3.98 -44.40
N ILE A 513 -14.76 -4.17 -45.71
CA ILE A 513 -14.32 -3.11 -46.62
C ILE A 513 -15.42 -2.79 -47.61
N THR A 514 -15.76 -1.50 -47.66
CA THR A 514 -16.82 -0.97 -48.52
C THR A 514 -16.28 0.10 -49.45
N PRO A 515 -16.95 0.41 -50.56
CA PRO A 515 -16.62 1.61 -51.35
C PRO A 515 -16.70 2.86 -50.48
N ALA A 516 -15.76 3.79 -50.64
CA ALA A 516 -15.72 5.02 -49.85
C ALA A 516 -16.97 5.89 -50.08
N GLN A 517 -17.51 6.46 -49.01
CA GLN A 517 -18.63 7.40 -49.11
C GLN A 517 -18.24 8.77 -49.71
N SER A 518 -16.96 9.12 -49.59
CA SER A 518 -16.36 10.32 -50.18
C SER A 518 -15.48 9.94 -51.37
N GLN A 519 -15.45 10.78 -52.41
CA GLN A 519 -14.49 10.63 -53.52
C GLN A 519 -13.13 11.27 -53.22
N GLU A 520 -13.00 12.00 -52.11
CA GLU A 520 -11.78 12.73 -51.75
C GLU A 520 -10.85 11.92 -50.83
N GLU A 521 -11.40 11.05 -49.98
CA GLU A 521 -10.63 10.24 -49.04
C GLU A 521 -11.42 9.00 -48.59
N GLY A 522 -10.70 7.90 -48.37
CA GLY A 522 -11.20 6.70 -47.71
C GLY A 522 -10.90 6.77 -46.21
N ARG A 523 -11.85 6.33 -45.39
CA ARG A 523 -11.78 6.46 -43.93
C ARG A 523 -11.78 5.11 -43.23
N ILE A 524 -11.20 5.08 -42.04
CA ILE A 524 -11.27 3.94 -41.14
C ILE A 524 -12.24 4.29 -40.01
N TYR A 525 -13.25 3.46 -39.84
CA TYR A 525 -14.24 3.57 -38.79
C TYR A 525 -14.04 2.43 -37.80
N ALA A 526 -13.49 2.73 -36.62
CA ALA A 526 -13.39 1.77 -35.52
C ALA A 526 -14.53 1.99 -34.51
N THR A 527 -15.24 0.92 -34.16
CA THR A 527 -16.37 0.96 -33.21
C THR A 527 -16.18 -0.04 -32.07
N GLY A 528 -16.69 0.30 -30.88
CA GLY A 528 -16.49 -0.48 -29.66
C GLY A 528 -16.07 0.33 -28.44
N GLN A 529 -16.32 1.64 -28.42
CA GLN A 529 -15.91 2.54 -27.33
C GLN A 529 -14.40 2.48 -27.06
N LEU A 530 -13.60 2.73 -28.11
CA LEU A 530 -12.15 2.79 -27.97
C LEU A 530 -11.76 3.98 -27.10
N LYS A 531 -10.71 3.80 -26.29
CA LYS A 531 -10.02 4.89 -25.59
C LYS A 531 -8.81 5.36 -26.42
N GLU A 532 -8.23 6.48 -26.01
CA GLU A 532 -7.14 7.18 -26.72
C GLU A 532 -6.03 6.25 -27.24
N MET A 533 -5.48 5.37 -26.40
CA MET A 533 -4.41 4.44 -26.82
C MET A 533 -4.87 3.42 -27.87
N ALA A 534 -6.12 2.94 -27.78
CA ALA A 534 -6.67 1.99 -28.74
C ALA A 534 -6.98 2.68 -30.09
N GLU A 535 -7.41 3.95 -30.06
CA GLU A 535 -7.59 4.78 -31.26
C GLU A 535 -6.24 4.99 -31.98
N GLU A 536 -5.20 5.36 -31.24
CA GLU A 536 -3.83 5.49 -31.77
C GLU A 536 -3.31 4.17 -32.36
N ALA A 537 -3.60 3.04 -31.73
CA ALA A 537 -3.24 1.72 -32.24
C ALA A 537 -3.88 1.43 -33.62
N VAL A 538 -5.16 1.77 -33.80
CA VAL A 538 -5.84 1.64 -35.10
C VAL A 538 -5.21 2.58 -36.14
N GLU A 539 -4.83 3.80 -35.77
CA GLU A 539 -4.13 4.72 -36.66
C GLU A 539 -2.76 4.18 -37.10
N ASN A 540 -1.98 3.60 -36.18
CA ASN A 540 -0.70 2.97 -36.48
C ASN A 540 -0.86 1.80 -37.46
N VAL A 541 -1.86 0.94 -37.24
CA VAL A 541 -2.21 -0.15 -38.16
C VAL A 541 -2.60 0.41 -39.53
N SER A 542 -3.34 1.53 -39.58
CA SER A 542 -3.71 2.19 -40.84
C SER A 542 -2.50 2.61 -41.68
N ALA A 543 -1.43 3.08 -41.04
CA ALA A 543 -0.22 3.51 -41.71
C ALA A 543 0.49 2.32 -42.38
N ILE A 544 0.46 1.15 -41.74
CA ILE A 544 1.01 -0.11 -42.28
C ILE A 544 0.18 -0.53 -43.50
N ILE A 545 -1.14 -0.61 -43.36
CA ILE A 545 -2.03 -1.01 -44.46
C ILE A 545 -1.85 -0.09 -45.68
N LYS A 546 -1.87 1.24 -45.48
CA LYS A 546 -1.68 2.24 -46.55
C LYS A 546 -0.32 2.14 -47.23
N LYS A 547 0.72 1.74 -46.49
CA LYS A 547 2.09 1.64 -47.00
C LYS A 547 2.31 0.38 -47.83
N PHE A 548 1.62 -0.72 -47.51
CA PHE A 548 1.90 -2.04 -48.07
C PHE A 548 0.78 -2.60 -48.97
N SER A 549 -0.39 -1.97 -48.98
CA SER A 549 -1.45 -2.26 -49.95
C SER A 549 -1.14 -1.63 -51.30
N ASP A 550 -1.31 -2.40 -52.37
CA ASP A 550 -1.29 -1.89 -53.75
C ASP A 550 -2.67 -1.34 -54.16
N GLU A 551 -3.68 -1.51 -53.32
CA GLU A 551 -5.00 -0.95 -53.55
C GLU A 551 -5.07 0.52 -53.16
N ASN A 552 -5.85 1.30 -53.90
CA ASN A 552 -6.08 2.70 -53.59
C ASN A 552 -7.01 2.82 -52.37
N MET A 553 -6.42 2.92 -51.17
CA MET A 553 -7.14 3.12 -49.91
C MET A 553 -7.97 4.41 -49.88
N SER A 554 -7.75 5.36 -50.81
CA SER A 554 -8.62 6.55 -50.89
C SER A 554 -10.03 6.26 -51.45
N GLU A 555 -10.23 5.11 -52.08
CA GLU A 555 -11.51 4.70 -52.69
C GLU A 555 -12.31 3.71 -51.82
N LYS A 556 -11.79 3.35 -50.64
CA LYS A 556 -12.37 2.34 -49.76
C LYS A 556 -12.53 2.87 -48.34
N ASP A 557 -13.66 2.54 -47.73
CA ASP A 557 -13.91 2.72 -46.30
C ASP A 557 -13.70 1.38 -45.58
N THR A 558 -12.92 1.40 -44.49
CA THR A 558 -12.67 0.22 -43.65
C THR A 558 -13.48 0.32 -42.38
N HIS A 559 -14.34 -0.66 -42.13
CA HIS A 559 -15.16 -0.73 -40.93
C HIS A 559 -14.61 -1.80 -39.99
N ILE A 560 -14.18 -1.39 -38.80
CA ILE A 560 -13.60 -2.24 -37.77
C ILE A 560 -14.56 -2.23 -36.59
N GLN A 561 -14.97 -3.41 -36.15
CA GLN A 561 -15.85 -3.59 -35.02
C GLN A 561 -15.22 -4.49 -33.97
N PHE A 562 -14.99 -3.94 -32.79
CA PHE A 562 -14.68 -4.71 -31.60
C PHE A 562 -15.99 -5.23 -31.02
N VAL A 563 -16.22 -6.53 -31.21
CA VAL A 563 -17.45 -7.17 -30.78
C VAL A 563 -17.40 -7.32 -29.26
N GLN A 564 -18.47 -6.88 -28.58
CA GLN A 564 -18.65 -7.11 -27.14
C GLN A 564 -17.59 -6.48 -26.23
N ALA A 565 -17.07 -5.31 -26.58
CA ALA A 565 -16.16 -4.52 -25.73
C ALA A 565 -16.71 -4.15 -24.33
N GLY A 566 -18.00 -4.45 -24.06
CA GLY A 566 -18.66 -4.14 -22.79
C GLY A 566 -18.90 -2.64 -22.59
N GLU A 567 -19.39 -2.25 -21.42
CA GLU A 567 -19.58 -0.83 -21.07
C GLU A 567 -18.26 -0.09 -20.76
N GLY A 568 -17.18 -0.85 -20.52
CA GLY A 568 -15.84 -0.32 -20.22
C GLY A 568 -15.01 0.09 -21.44
N GLY A 569 -15.46 -0.30 -22.65
CA GLY A 569 -14.76 -0.03 -23.89
C GLY A 569 -13.45 -0.80 -24.07
N VAL A 570 -12.73 -0.50 -25.16
CA VAL A 570 -11.43 -1.11 -25.49
C VAL A 570 -10.31 -0.13 -25.15
N ASP A 571 -9.31 -0.60 -24.42
CA ASP A 571 -8.18 0.19 -23.96
C ASP A 571 -6.85 -0.52 -24.24
N GLY A 572 -5.80 0.27 -24.46
CA GLY A 572 -4.46 -0.21 -24.83
C GLY A 572 -4.31 -0.65 -26.29
N ASP A 573 -3.10 -1.05 -26.64
CA ASP A 573 -2.64 -1.36 -28.01
C ASP A 573 -2.52 -2.87 -28.29
N SER A 574 -2.87 -3.72 -27.33
CA SER A 574 -2.64 -5.17 -27.41
C SER A 574 -3.49 -5.93 -28.45
N ALA A 575 -4.42 -5.23 -29.11
CA ALA A 575 -5.23 -5.74 -30.22
C ALA A 575 -4.68 -5.32 -31.60
N SER A 576 -3.52 -4.65 -31.67
CA SER A 576 -3.00 -4.10 -32.93
C SER A 576 -2.79 -5.17 -34.01
N ILE A 577 -2.18 -6.31 -33.67
CA ILE A 577 -2.00 -7.40 -34.64
C ILE A 577 -3.33 -8.04 -35.05
N THR A 578 -4.30 -8.08 -34.13
CA THR A 578 -5.66 -8.59 -34.39
C THR A 578 -6.37 -7.72 -35.42
N VAL A 579 -6.30 -6.40 -35.22
CA VAL A 579 -6.88 -5.41 -36.14
C VAL A 579 -6.19 -5.47 -37.50
N ALA A 580 -4.85 -5.50 -37.53
CA ALA A 580 -4.10 -5.61 -38.78
C ALA A 580 -4.48 -6.87 -39.56
N THR A 581 -4.54 -8.02 -38.88
CA THR A 581 -4.92 -9.29 -39.50
C THR A 581 -6.36 -9.27 -40.01
N ALA A 582 -7.31 -8.72 -39.25
CA ALA A 582 -8.70 -8.62 -39.67
C ALA A 582 -8.86 -7.77 -40.93
N VAL A 583 -8.21 -6.60 -40.97
CA VAL A 583 -8.28 -5.71 -42.14
C VAL A 583 -7.58 -6.31 -43.35
N ILE A 584 -6.40 -6.93 -43.18
CA ILE A 584 -5.70 -7.59 -44.28
C ILE A 584 -6.49 -8.77 -44.83
N SER A 585 -7.08 -9.58 -43.95
CA SER A 585 -7.98 -10.67 -44.33
C SER A 585 -9.17 -10.16 -45.16
N ALA A 586 -9.81 -9.07 -44.74
CA ALA A 586 -10.92 -8.48 -45.49
C ALA A 586 -10.46 -7.84 -46.82
N LEU A 587 -9.26 -7.24 -46.87
CA LEU A 587 -8.72 -6.60 -48.08
C LEU A 587 -8.43 -7.60 -49.18
N GLU A 588 -7.83 -8.72 -48.80
CA GLU A 588 -7.34 -9.75 -49.73
C GLU A 588 -8.36 -10.88 -49.92
N ASP A 589 -9.51 -10.83 -49.23
CA ASP A 589 -10.53 -11.90 -49.21
C ASP A 589 -9.97 -13.28 -48.81
N ILE A 590 -9.03 -13.29 -47.84
CA ILE A 590 -8.37 -14.51 -47.35
C ILE A 590 -8.92 -14.86 -45.96
N PRO A 591 -9.46 -16.07 -45.74
CA PRO A 591 -10.06 -16.44 -44.47
C PRO A 591 -9.03 -16.63 -43.35
N VAL A 592 -9.46 -16.39 -42.11
CA VAL A 592 -8.68 -16.62 -40.88
C VAL A 592 -9.26 -17.80 -40.11
N ALA A 593 -8.40 -18.69 -39.61
CA ALA A 593 -8.79 -19.82 -38.77
C ALA A 593 -9.42 -19.34 -37.45
N GLN A 594 -10.61 -19.82 -37.10
CA GLN A 594 -11.34 -19.40 -35.90
C GLN A 594 -10.94 -20.17 -34.64
N GLU A 595 -10.15 -21.23 -34.76
CA GLU A 595 -9.48 -21.91 -33.64
C GLU A 595 -8.23 -21.16 -33.14
N LEU A 596 -7.79 -20.12 -33.87
CA LEU A 596 -6.62 -19.31 -33.55
C LEU A 596 -7.03 -18.04 -32.79
N ALA A 597 -6.36 -17.77 -31.68
CA ALA A 597 -6.41 -16.48 -30.99
C ALA A 597 -5.09 -15.72 -31.13
N MET A 598 -5.09 -14.39 -30.92
CA MET A 598 -3.86 -13.62 -30.96
C MET A 598 -3.89 -12.38 -30.05
N THR A 599 -2.72 -11.99 -29.56
CA THR A 599 -2.49 -10.71 -28.88
C THR A 599 -1.12 -10.16 -29.22
N GLY A 600 -1.01 -8.84 -29.32
CA GLY A 600 0.25 -8.18 -29.65
C GLY A 600 0.03 -6.73 -30.02
N SER A 601 0.91 -5.86 -29.52
CA SER A 601 1.03 -4.50 -30.05
C SER A 601 1.85 -4.52 -31.34
N LEU A 602 1.76 -3.45 -32.14
CA LEU A 602 2.36 -3.39 -33.46
C LEU A 602 3.01 -2.03 -33.70
N SER A 603 4.31 -2.03 -34.03
CA SER A 603 5.01 -0.83 -34.47
C SER A 603 4.59 -0.46 -35.90
N VAL A 604 4.68 0.81 -36.29
CA VAL A 604 4.46 1.26 -37.69
C VAL A 604 5.44 0.66 -38.70
N ARG A 605 6.47 -0.06 -38.22
CA ARG A 605 7.43 -0.80 -39.05
C ARG A 605 7.06 -2.27 -39.23
N GLY A 606 6.10 -2.79 -38.47
CA GLY A 606 5.65 -4.17 -38.52
C GLY A 606 6.17 -5.05 -37.38
N ASP A 607 6.94 -4.51 -36.44
CA ASP A 607 7.46 -5.27 -35.29
C ASP A 607 6.34 -5.56 -34.29
N VAL A 608 6.26 -6.81 -33.83
CA VAL A 608 5.29 -7.22 -32.79
C VAL A 608 5.88 -6.90 -31.43
N LEU A 609 5.16 -6.07 -30.66
CA LEU A 609 5.60 -5.53 -29.39
C LEU A 609 4.93 -6.27 -28.22
N PRO A 610 5.60 -6.36 -27.05
CA PRO A 610 5.09 -7.06 -25.88
C PRO A 610 3.80 -6.45 -25.34
N VAL A 611 3.02 -7.27 -24.65
CA VAL A 611 1.73 -6.90 -24.05
C VAL A 611 1.66 -7.35 -22.60
N GLY A 612 0.85 -6.66 -21.80
CA GLY A 612 0.55 -7.08 -20.43
C GLY A 612 -0.43 -8.26 -20.36
N GLY A 613 -0.30 -9.06 -19.30
CA GLY A 613 -1.25 -10.11 -18.93
C GLY A 613 -1.30 -11.30 -19.90
N VAL A 614 -0.18 -11.63 -20.55
CA VAL A 614 -0.10 -12.69 -21.58
C VAL A 614 -0.63 -14.04 -21.08
N THR A 615 -0.26 -14.44 -19.85
CA THR A 615 -0.73 -15.69 -19.23
C THR A 615 -2.25 -15.77 -19.16
N HIS A 616 -2.91 -14.73 -18.62
CA HIS A 616 -4.37 -14.69 -18.51
C HIS A 616 -5.05 -14.70 -19.88
N LYS A 617 -4.43 -14.06 -20.89
CA LYS A 617 -4.92 -14.06 -22.28
C LYS A 617 -4.84 -15.45 -22.91
N ILE A 618 -3.73 -16.16 -22.75
CA ILE A 618 -3.55 -17.53 -23.26
C ILE A 618 -4.61 -18.46 -22.63
N GLU A 619 -4.81 -18.39 -21.32
CA GLU A 619 -5.82 -19.21 -20.66
C GLU A 619 -7.25 -18.88 -21.09
N ALA A 620 -7.52 -17.61 -21.41
CA ALA A 620 -8.82 -17.23 -21.96
C ALA A 620 -9.06 -17.86 -23.33
N ALA A 621 -8.02 -17.93 -24.18
CA ALA A 621 -8.07 -18.63 -25.45
C ALA A 621 -8.33 -20.13 -25.25
N ALA A 622 -7.60 -20.78 -24.35
CA ALA A 622 -7.81 -22.20 -24.03
C ALA A 622 -9.22 -22.48 -23.49
N LYS A 623 -9.72 -21.68 -22.55
CA LYS A 623 -11.09 -21.78 -22.00
C LYS A 623 -12.18 -21.57 -23.06
N ALA A 624 -11.90 -20.76 -24.07
CA ALA A 624 -12.77 -20.52 -25.21
C ALA A 624 -12.72 -21.64 -26.26
N GLY A 625 -11.80 -22.60 -26.13
CA GLY A 625 -11.63 -23.72 -27.04
C GLY A 625 -10.75 -23.41 -28.25
N CYS A 626 -9.90 -22.39 -28.18
CA CYS A 626 -8.88 -22.15 -29.20
C CYS A 626 -7.74 -23.16 -29.06
N GLU A 627 -7.28 -23.73 -30.18
CA GLU A 627 -6.19 -24.71 -30.22
C GLU A 627 -4.81 -24.06 -30.35
N ARG A 628 -4.77 -22.82 -30.87
CA ARG A 628 -3.52 -22.09 -31.14
C ARG A 628 -3.63 -20.64 -30.67
N VAL A 629 -2.53 -20.08 -30.16
CA VAL A 629 -2.45 -18.66 -29.77
C VAL A 629 -1.15 -18.00 -30.24
N ILE A 630 -1.27 -16.86 -30.90
CA ILE A 630 -0.12 -16.03 -31.27
C ILE A 630 0.17 -15.03 -30.15
N ILE A 631 1.42 -14.98 -29.72
CA ILE A 631 1.93 -14.00 -28.73
C ILE A 631 3.20 -13.32 -29.23
N PRO A 632 3.57 -12.14 -28.70
CA PRO A 632 4.86 -11.55 -28.97
C PRO A 632 5.99 -12.44 -28.45
N LYS A 633 7.06 -12.65 -29.23
CA LYS A 633 8.25 -13.40 -28.79
C LYS A 633 8.87 -12.83 -27.51
N ALA A 634 8.79 -11.52 -27.32
CA ALA A 634 9.25 -10.84 -26.12
C ALA A 634 8.49 -11.24 -24.84
N ASN A 635 7.30 -11.83 -24.94
CA ASN A 635 6.51 -12.32 -23.81
C ASN A 635 6.60 -13.84 -23.61
N GLU A 636 7.30 -14.59 -24.47
CA GLU A 636 7.42 -16.06 -24.35
C GLU A 636 7.87 -16.47 -22.95
N ASP A 637 8.80 -15.69 -22.41
CA ASP A 637 9.40 -15.81 -21.11
C ASP A 637 8.45 -15.46 -19.95
N ASP A 638 7.40 -14.68 -20.19
CA ASP A 638 6.41 -14.27 -19.18
C ASP A 638 5.24 -15.27 -19.04
N VAL A 639 5.20 -16.32 -19.88
CA VAL A 639 4.10 -17.29 -19.92
C VAL A 639 4.18 -18.26 -18.74
N MET A 640 3.15 -18.24 -17.90
CA MET A 640 3.05 -19.06 -16.67
C MET A 640 1.65 -19.67 -16.55
N ILE A 641 1.21 -20.40 -17.58
CA ILE A 641 -0.11 -21.05 -17.62
C ILE A 641 -0.20 -22.21 -16.64
N GLU A 642 -1.40 -22.49 -16.12
CA GLU A 642 -1.61 -23.68 -15.28
C GLU A 642 -1.50 -24.97 -16.11
N ASP A 643 -1.02 -26.05 -15.49
CA ASP A 643 -0.83 -27.37 -16.11
C ASP A 643 -2.09 -27.85 -16.87
N GLU A 644 -3.28 -27.46 -16.41
CA GLU A 644 -4.55 -27.83 -17.05
C GLU A 644 -4.71 -27.25 -18.47
N TYR A 645 -4.04 -26.14 -18.81
CA TYR A 645 -4.12 -25.47 -20.10
C TYR A 645 -2.95 -25.79 -21.05
N GLU A 646 -1.84 -26.30 -20.52
CA GLU A 646 -0.62 -26.53 -21.31
C GLU A 646 -0.83 -27.50 -22.48
N GLU A 647 -1.65 -28.54 -22.28
CA GLU A 647 -2.00 -29.50 -23.33
C GLU A 647 -3.17 -29.03 -24.22
N GLN A 648 -3.86 -27.94 -23.86
CA GLN A 648 -5.05 -27.47 -24.58
C GLN A 648 -4.74 -26.47 -25.70
N ILE A 649 -3.60 -25.78 -25.65
CA ILE A 649 -3.30 -24.69 -26.56
C ILE A 649 -1.82 -24.63 -26.95
N GLU A 650 -1.54 -24.55 -28.26
CA GLU A 650 -0.21 -24.33 -28.80
C GLU A 650 0.11 -22.83 -28.80
N ILE A 651 1.23 -22.46 -28.17
CA ILE A 651 1.71 -21.07 -28.11
C ILE A 651 2.70 -20.82 -29.25
N ILE A 652 2.41 -19.80 -30.08
CA ILE A 652 3.18 -19.44 -31.27
C ILE A 652 3.78 -18.05 -31.07
N PRO A 653 5.05 -17.96 -30.64
CA PRO A 653 5.71 -16.68 -30.42
C PRO A 653 6.22 -16.08 -31.73
N VAL A 654 5.91 -14.80 -32.00
CA VAL A 654 6.25 -14.11 -33.25
C VAL A 654 7.00 -12.80 -33.03
N THR A 655 7.83 -12.39 -33.98
CA THR A 655 8.55 -11.10 -33.91
C THR A 655 8.01 -10.02 -34.85
N HIS A 656 7.35 -10.42 -35.93
CA HIS A 656 6.91 -9.50 -36.97
C HIS A 656 5.53 -9.86 -37.54
N ILE A 657 4.78 -8.86 -38.03
CA ILE A 657 3.41 -9.03 -38.57
C ILE A 657 3.32 -10.04 -39.71
N SER A 658 4.39 -10.22 -40.49
CA SER A 658 4.45 -11.23 -41.55
C SER A 658 4.29 -12.64 -41.00
N GLU A 659 4.93 -12.95 -39.86
CA GLU A 659 4.80 -14.24 -39.19
C GLU A 659 3.38 -14.44 -38.66
N VAL A 660 2.75 -13.37 -38.16
CA VAL A 660 1.34 -13.40 -37.72
C VAL A 660 0.44 -13.83 -38.87
N LEU A 661 0.59 -13.20 -40.03
CA LEU A 661 -0.24 -13.49 -41.21
C LEU A 661 0.03 -14.88 -41.77
N ASP A 662 1.27 -15.35 -41.74
CA ASP A 662 1.66 -16.70 -42.18
C ASP A 662 0.98 -17.81 -41.36
N VAL A 663 0.79 -17.55 -40.07
CA VAL A 663 0.13 -18.49 -39.15
C VAL A 663 -1.40 -18.36 -39.21
N ALA A 664 -1.91 -17.13 -39.38
CA ALA A 664 -3.33 -16.84 -39.24
C ALA A 664 -4.18 -17.05 -40.50
N LEU A 665 -3.63 -16.77 -41.68
CA LEU A 665 -4.36 -16.83 -42.94
C LEU A 665 -4.39 -18.26 -43.48
N VAL A 666 -5.58 -18.73 -43.88
CA VAL A 666 -5.75 -20.08 -44.42
C VAL A 666 -5.74 -20.04 -45.95
N GLY A 667 -4.66 -20.57 -46.54
CA GLY A 667 -4.45 -20.64 -47.99
C GLY A 667 -3.10 -20.05 -48.42
N GLU A 668 -2.68 -20.35 -49.67
CA GLU A 668 -1.54 -19.62 -50.25
C GLU A 668 -2.04 -18.27 -50.77
N PRO A 669 -1.42 -17.16 -50.34
CA PRO A 669 -1.77 -15.84 -50.88
C PRO A 669 -1.55 -15.81 -52.41
N GLU A 670 -2.35 -15.02 -53.13
CA GLU A 670 -2.08 -14.77 -54.54
C GLU A 670 -0.68 -14.16 -54.72
N LYS A 671 0.01 -14.53 -55.81
CA LYS A 671 1.32 -13.94 -56.15
C LYS A 671 1.18 -12.43 -56.29
N ASP A 672 2.05 -11.67 -55.63
CA ASP A 672 1.99 -10.21 -55.52
C ASP A 672 0.83 -9.69 -54.64
N SER A 673 0.34 -10.48 -53.68
CA SER A 673 -0.56 -9.99 -52.62
C SER A 673 0.16 -9.11 -51.59
N LEU A 674 -0.61 -8.41 -50.74
CA LEU A 674 -0.06 -7.65 -49.62
C LEU A 674 0.76 -8.53 -48.67
N VAL A 675 0.32 -9.78 -48.50
CA VAL A 675 1.00 -10.79 -47.67
C VAL A 675 2.39 -11.11 -48.24
N ASP A 676 2.51 -11.34 -49.55
CA ASP A 676 3.80 -11.57 -50.22
C ASP A 676 4.73 -10.36 -50.14
N ARG A 677 4.19 -9.14 -50.28
CA ARG A 677 4.97 -7.90 -50.15
C ARG A 677 5.55 -7.74 -48.74
N LEU A 678 4.74 -7.99 -47.71
CA LEU A 678 5.19 -7.97 -46.31
C LEU A 678 6.28 -9.01 -46.04
N LYS A 679 6.18 -10.22 -46.62
CA LYS A 679 7.21 -11.27 -46.55
C LYS A 679 8.50 -10.89 -47.27
N SER A 680 8.42 -10.25 -48.43
CA SER A 680 9.60 -9.89 -49.24
C SER A 680 10.51 -8.84 -48.59
N ILE A 681 9.95 -8.01 -47.71
CA ILE A 681 10.67 -6.95 -46.99
C ILE A 681 11.28 -7.48 -45.70
N THR A 682 10.55 -8.35 -44.97
CA THR A 682 11.06 -9.04 -43.78
C THR A 682 12.20 -9.98 -44.12
N GLY A 683 12.10 -10.75 -45.22
CA GLY A 683 13.21 -11.57 -45.71
C GLY A 683 14.49 -10.75 -45.96
N LYS A 684 14.36 -9.57 -46.60
CA LYS A 684 15.51 -8.66 -46.84
C LYS A 684 16.05 -8.01 -45.55
N ALA A 685 15.19 -7.70 -44.59
CA ALA A 685 15.58 -7.12 -43.31
C ALA A 685 16.29 -8.13 -42.39
N LEU A 686 15.76 -9.36 -42.32
CA LEU A 686 16.35 -10.48 -41.56
C LEU A 686 17.69 -10.95 -42.16
N ASP A 687 17.79 -11.03 -43.49
CA ASP A 687 19.06 -11.33 -44.18
C ASP A 687 20.12 -10.24 -43.92
N SER A 688 19.73 -8.96 -43.84
CA SER A 688 20.66 -7.87 -43.54
C SER A 688 21.14 -7.82 -42.08
N ALA A 689 20.35 -8.36 -41.14
CA ALA A 689 20.73 -8.45 -39.73
C ALA A 689 21.68 -9.63 -39.46
N SER A 690 21.46 -10.78 -40.13
CA SER A 690 22.32 -11.96 -40.00
C SER A 690 23.72 -11.77 -40.59
N ASP A 691 23.88 -10.89 -41.59
CA ASP A 691 25.19 -10.58 -42.21
C ASP A 691 26.03 -9.55 -41.41
N SER A 692 25.49 -9.00 -40.31
CA SER A 692 26.21 -8.04 -39.44
C SER A 692 26.88 -8.67 -38.21
N GLY A 693 26.77 -9.99 -38.05
CA GLY A 693 27.31 -10.74 -36.91
C GLY A 693 28.80 -11.10 -37.02
N THR A 694 29.71 -10.14 -37.26
CA THR A 694 31.13 -10.31 -36.87
C THR A 694 31.88 -8.97 -36.79
N THR A 695 31.60 -8.14 -35.78
CA THR A 695 32.60 -7.28 -35.08
C THR A 695 31.92 -6.34 -34.08
N GLY A 696 32.19 -6.52 -32.79
CA GLY A 696 31.91 -5.55 -31.72
C GLY A 696 32.41 -6.16 -30.40
N GLY A 697 33.37 -5.63 -29.65
CA GLY A 697 33.81 -4.24 -29.56
C GLY A 697 32.90 -3.46 -28.60
N ASN A 698 32.95 -3.79 -27.30
CA ASN A 698 32.23 -3.09 -26.22
C ASN A 698 32.49 -1.57 -26.27
N PRO A 699 31.46 -0.72 -26.28
CA PRO A 699 31.56 0.63 -25.77
C PRO A 699 31.10 0.68 -24.31
N SER A 700 31.94 1.27 -23.47
CA SER A 700 31.70 1.59 -22.06
C SER A 700 30.65 2.70 -21.89
N PRO A 701 29.85 2.72 -20.80
CA PRO A 701 28.85 3.75 -20.55
C PRO A 701 29.48 5.04 -19.99
N GLN A 702 29.02 6.19 -20.49
CA GLN A 702 29.13 7.51 -19.88
C GLN A 702 27.81 7.92 -19.26
#